data_AF-A0A935JK86-F1
#
_entry.id   AF-A0A935JK86-F1
#
_cell.length_a   1.000
_cell.length_b   1.000
_cell.length_c   1.000
_cell.angle_alpha   90.00
_cell.angle_beta   90.00
_cell.angle_gamma   90.00
#
_symmetry.space_group_name_H-M   'P 1'
#
loop_
_entity.id
_entity.type
_entity.pdbx_description
1 polymer ?
#
loop_
_entity_poly.entity_id
_entity_poly.type
_entity_poly.pdbx_seq_one_letter_code
_entity_poly.pdbx_strand_id
1 'polypeptide(L)'
;MIRLFTFIVFFICFISTSVLSHTIDLSDQLQSIQSKLEALNSSDETIQKKNLKEIYLKSQQVLLDHQTYLTKTQHYSEQLANFPQQLENLEQQKNNVNLAQPNLSELKQLALSEMVQRNIETQAKLSEYQNQQQKILSEITTLREQTVTNRNELAAANSARNAESAELLPELDLNDAKVVEALRIYETFLSQALADKVRMLELEALALPKAAEIATLQEEFVLRPVIQQLIEESEWLAIEINLKRKAETEIAVEKSGLVLEESEWKHPILLVIVKQNEILATALNDYIERSSKLIVQKARNENRLNLIINNYVALQQRLTLYDDDEALGSEIRKQFKYVLTKPNTKLTQKKLNIAKLELFQLEQEKLQMQDDKAYLKRITKGYTINPDSAAYPDIMKAFQELKTFRLQVIDKFIEILREYLKELEQYASLQHQLLEKIDQYESLLKENLLLTRNAKPIYQLTTNDIDKAITWFVTDKTQSAFSKLLDRVGLVSFIITILVFVLLSIFWWFAWPHYLVWEKAGKEAWGKVKQDKIIYSVRLLVFIIFQSLLFASPFFFIYLVLEHSINTEINRAFSQTFYVATIAAIFGNVTFQISRPSGLLSQHFKFPIDFVEWLHVSIKHYGPAIAILCLITAFTDAIGEDMVRHVVGRISFITACFLLALLSLDWIGVTKVGKSL
;
A
#
# COMPACT_ATOMS: atom_id res chain seq x y z
N MET A 1 3.91 9.80 -52.63
CA MET A 1 3.00 10.21 -51.53
C MET A 1 1.64 10.71 -52.02
N ILE A 2 1.56 11.63 -53.00
CA ILE A 2 0.27 12.17 -53.50
C ILE A 2 -0.68 11.09 -54.07
N ARG A 3 -0.17 10.08 -54.78
CA ARG A 3 -0.97 8.94 -55.30
C ARG A 3 -1.50 7.98 -54.24
N LEU A 4 -0.82 7.87 -53.09
CA LEU A 4 -1.28 7.04 -51.96
C LEU A 4 -2.41 7.75 -51.20
N PHE A 5 -2.28 9.07 -51.07
CA PHE A 5 -3.29 9.94 -50.44
C PHE A 5 -4.58 10.02 -51.27
N THR A 6 -4.48 10.07 -52.61
CA THR A 6 -5.67 10.01 -53.48
C THR A 6 -6.36 8.65 -53.44
N PHE A 7 -5.61 7.55 -53.30
CA PHE A 7 -6.20 6.22 -53.15
C PHE A 7 -6.94 6.07 -51.81
N ILE A 8 -6.38 6.60 -50.72
CA ILE A 8 -7.01 6.56 -49.39
C ILE A 8 -8.27 7.44 -49.35
N VAL A 9 -8.23 8.65 -49.92
CA VAL A 9 -9.41 9.53 -49.99
C VAL A 9 -10.51 8.94 -50.89
N PHE A 10 -10.14 8.29 -52.01
CA PHE A 10 -11.12 7.64 -52.90
C PHE A 10 -11.75 6.41 -52.24
N PHE A 11 -10.99 5.64 -51.45
CA PHE A 11 -11.49 4.51 -50.68
C PHE A 11 -12.44 4.96 -49.56
N ILE A 12 -12.14 6.08 -48.89
CA ILE A 12 -12.98 6.66 -47.83
C ILE A 12 -14.30 7.22 -48.40
N CYS A 13 -14.28 7.89 -49.56
CA CYS A 13 -15.50 8.36 -50.23
C CYS A 13 -16.40 7.21 -50.72
N PHE A 14 -15.81 6.07 -51.10
CA PHE A 14 -16.56 4.88 -51.53
C PHE A 14 -17.20 4.14 -50.34
N ILE A 15 -16.57 4.17 -49.16
CA ILE A 15 -17.13 3.60 -47.93
C ILE A 15 -18.27 4.48 -47.38
N SER A 16 -18.14 5.80 -47.49
CA SER A 16 -19.16 6.75 -47.00
C SER A 16 -20.48 6.68 -47.79
N THR A 17 -20.40 6.49 -49.11
CA THR A 17 -21.58 6.41 -49.99
C THR A 17 -22.28 5.04 -49.94
N SER A 18 -21.55 3.96 -49.65
CA SER A 18 -22.14 2.62 -49.51
C SER A 18 -22.94 2.44 -48.21
N VAL A 19 -22.52 3.07 -47.11
CA VAL A 19 -23.22 3.00 -45.81
C VAL A 19 -24.54 3.77 -45.80
N LEU A 20 -24.62 4.93 -46.47
CA LEU A 20 -25.88 5.65 -46.65
C LEU A 20 -26.88 4.85 -47.51
N SER A 21 -26.39 4.10 -48.50
CA SER A 21 -27.25 3.24 -49.33
C SER A 21 -27.75 2.01 -48.56
N HIS A 22 -26.94 1.45 -47.66
CA HIS A 22 -27.34 0.29 -46.85
C HIS A 22 -28.32 0.62 -45.71
N THR A 23 -28.27 1.84 -45.16
CA THR A 23 -29.23 2.27 -44.12
C THR A 23 -30.62 2.52 -44.69
N ILE A 24 -30.72 2.99 -45.94
CA ILE A 24 -31.99 3.15 -46.68
C ILE A 24 -32.59 1.77 -47.04
N ASP A 25 -31.77 0.81 -47.42
CA ASP A 25 -32.19 -0.57 -47.72
C ASP A 25 -32.67 -1.32 -46.45
N LEU A 26 -32.02 -1.13 -45.30
CA LEU A 26 -32.46 -1.74 -44.04
C LEU A 26 -33.80 -1.21 -43.55
N SER A 27 -34.09 0.09 -43.69
CA SER A 27 -35.39 0.66 -43.30
C SER A 27 -36.54 0.09 -44.13
N ASP A 28 -36.31 -0.11 -45.44
CA ASP A 28 -37.30 -0.71 -46.34
C ASP A 28 -37.52 -2.20 -46.00
N GLN A 29 -36.46 -2.93 -45.67
CA GLN A 29 -36.54 -4.32 -45.22
C GLN A 29 -37.28 -4.46 -43.89
N LEU A 30 -37.06 -3.57 -42.92
CA LEU A 30 -37.75 -3.55 -41.63
C LEU A 30 -39.25 -3.27 -41.81
N GLN A 31 -39.61 -2.32 -42.68
CA GLN A 31 -40.99 -2.02 -43.04
C GLN A 31 -41.67 -3.18 -43.78
N SER A 32 -40.92 -3.94 -44.59
CA SER A 32 -41.40 -5.15 -45.26
C SER A 32 -41.72 -6.30 -44.29
N ILE A 33 -40.92 -6.48 -43.22
CA ILE A 33 -41.21 -7.49 -42.19
C ILE A 33 -42.38 -7.06 -41.32
N GLN A 34 -42.47 -5.77 -41.02
CA GLN A 34 -43.55 -5.20 -40.21
C GLN A 34 -44.92 -5.34 -40.90
N SER A 35 -44.99 -5.10 -42.21
CA SER A 35 -46.20 -5.36 -43.00
C SER A 35 -46.56 -6.85 -43.09
N LYS A 36 -45.56 -7.75 -43.16
CA LYS A 36 -45.78 -9.21 -43.08
C LYS A 36 -46.31 -9.66 -41.71
N LEU A 37 -45.82 -9.06 -40.62
CA LEU A 37 -46.32 -9.30 -39.25
C LEU A 37 -47.76 -8.78 -39.06
N GLU A 38 -48.10 -7.64 -39.66
CA GLU A 38 -49.45 -7.08 -39.63
C GLU A 38 -50.45 -7.93 -40.43
N ALA A 39 -50.06 -8.42 -41.61
CA ALA A 39 -50.87 -9.34 -42.41
C ALA A 39 -51.18 -10.66 -41.64
N LEU A 40 -50.22 -11.13 -40.84
CA LEU A 40 -50.35 -12.30 -39.97
C LEU A 40 -51.20 -12.07 -38.71
N ASN A 41 -51.77 -10.89 -38.45
CA ASN A 41 -52.68 -10.67 -37.33
C ASN A 41 -54.18 -10.83 -37.69
N SER A 42 -54.52 -11.14 -38.95
CA SER A 42 -55.91 -11.30 -39.41
C SER A 42 -56.42 -12.76 -39.27
N SER A 43 -57.34 -13.01 -38.31
CA SER A 43 -58.19 -14.20 -38.03
C SER A 43 -57.56 -15.61 -37.84
N ASP A 44 -58.06 -16.37 -36.84
CA ASP A 44 -57.71 -17.72 -36.33
C ASP A 44 -56.21 -18.12 -36.25
N GLU A 45 -55.75 -18.47 -35.03
CA GLU A 45 -54.37 -18.87 -34.73
C GLU A 45 -54.12 -20.36 -35.05
N THR A 46 -53.41 -20.64 -36.13
CA THR A 46 -52.85 -21.98 -36.42
C THR A 46 -51.41 -22.09 -35.93
N ILE A 47 -50.94 -23.32 -35.67
CA ILE A 47 -49.56 -23.61 -35.23
C ILE A 47 -48.52 -23.04 -36.23
N GLN A 48 -48.80 -23.11 -37.53
CA GLN A 48 -47.94 -22.55 -38.58
C GLN A 48 -47.83 -21.02 -38.52
N LYS A 49 -48.94 -20.33 -38.23
CA LYS A 49 -48.99 -18.87 -38.10
C LYS A 49 -48.19 -18.38 -36.90
N LYS A 50 -48.20 -19.16 -35.80
CA LYS A 50 -47.36 -18.92 -34.62
C LYS A 50 -45.87 -19.04 -34.93
N ASN A 51 -45.47 -20.09 -35.64
CA ASN A 51 -44.08 -20.30 -36.07
C ASN A 51 -43.59 -19.20 -37.02
N LEU A 52 -44.40 -18.79 -37.99
CA LEU A 52 -44.11 -17.67 -38.91
C LEU A 52 -43.95 -16.34 -38.18
N LYS A 53 -44.85 -16.06 -37.22
CA LYS A 53 -44.78 -14.85 -36.39
C LYS A 53 -43.50 -14.81 -35.57
N GLU A 54 -43.10 -15.93 -34.98
CA GLU A 54 -41.86 -16.02 -34.22
C GLU A 54 -40.61 -15.78 -35.09
N ILE A 55 -40.56 -16.39 -36.29
CA ILE A 55 -39.45 -16.18 -37.24
C ILE A 55 -39.36 -14.71 -37.64
N TYR A 56 -40.47 -14.08 -38.01
CA TYR A 56 -40.45 -12.67 -38.41
C TYR A 56 -40.13 -11.71 -37.26
N LEU A 57 -40.55 -12.00 -36.03
CA LEU A 57 -40.12 -11.24 -34.84
C LEU A 57 -38.60 -11.36 -34.61
N LYS A 58 -38.05 -12.57 -34.74
CA LYS A 58 -36.59 -12.79 -34.66
C LYS A 58 -35.85 -12.06 -35.79
N SER A 59 -36.36 -12.10 -37.02
CA SER A 59 -35.79 -11.35 -38.15
C SER A 59 -35.81 -9.83 -37.93
N GLN A 60 -36.89 -9.29 -37.36
CA GLN A 60 -36.98 -7.88 -37.01
C GLN A 60 -35.92 -7.48 -35.98
N GLN A 61 -35.73 -8.30 -34.93
CA GLN A 61 -34.70 -8.05 -33.92
C GLN A 61 -33.29 -8.05 -34.54
N VAL A 62 -33.00 -9.02 -35.41
CA VAL A 62 -31.71 -9.11 -36.12
C VAL A 62 -31.43 -7.85 -36.95
N LEU A 63 -32.44 -7.30 -37.64
CA LEU A 63 -32.28 -6.06 -38.41
C LEU A 63 -32.04 -4.83 -37.51
N LEU A 64 -32.69 -4.73 -36.35
CA LEU A 64 -32.45 -3.65 -35.37
C LEU A 64 -31.03 -3.73 -34.80
N ASP A 65 -30.57 -4.94 -34.46
CA ASP A 65 -29.21 -5.18 -34.00
C ASP A 65 -28.19 -4.83 -35.10
N HIS A 66 -28.48 -5.21 -36.35
CA HIS A 66 -27.66 -4.90 -37.52
C HIS A 66 -27.50 -3.39 -37.73
N GLN A 67 -28.59 -2.61 -37.64
CA GLN A 67 -28.52 -1.15 -37.70
C GLN A 67 -27.59 -0.58 -36.62
N THR A 68 -27.69 -1.11 -35.39
CA THR A 68 -26.83 -0.70 -34.27
C THR A 68 -25.35 -1.00 -34.55
N TYR A 69 -25.05 -2.17 -35.14
CA TYR A 69 -23.68 -2.53 -35.53
C TYR A 69 -23.12 -1.59 -36.60
N LEU A 70 -23.93 -1.19 -37.59
CA LEU A 70 -23.51 -0.23 -38.62
C LEU A 70 -23.22 1.16 -38.03
N THR A 71 -24.05 1.67 -37.12
CA THR A 71 -23.81 2.96 -36.45
C THR A 71 -22.52 2.93 -35.62
N LYS A 72 -22.28 1.85 -34.87
CA LYS A 72 -21.04 1.67 -34.10
C LYS A 72 -19.81 1.55 -35.00
N THR A 73 -19.92 0.84 -36.13
CA THR A 73 -18.85 0.73 -37.14
C THR A 73 -18.45 2.11 -37.66
N GLN A 74 -19.43 2.97 -37.96
CA GLN A 74 -19.16 4.32 -38.42
C GLN A 74 -18.45 5.15 -37.34
N HIS A 75 -18.94 5.10 -36.09
CA HIS A 75 -18.32 5.79 -34.97
C HIS A 75 -16.85 5.39 -34.77
N TYR A 76 -16.53 4.09 -34.77
CA TYR A 76 -15.14 3.63 -34.63
C TYR A 76 -14.27 3.98 -35.84
N SER A 77 -14.83 3.97 -37.06
CA SER A 77 -14.12 4.43 -38.25
C SER A 77 -13.76 5.92 -38.17
N GLU A 78 -14.68 6.76 -37.69
CA GLU A 78 -14.44 8.21 -37.51
C GLU A 78 -13.39 8.47 -36.42
N GLN A 79 -13.45 7.74 -35.31
CA GLN A 79 -12.42 7.81 -34.26
C GLN A 79 -11.03 7.42 -34.78
N LEU A 80 -10.94 6.30 -35.53
CA LEU A 80 -9.68 5.85 -36.13
C LEU A 80 -9.08 6.86 -37.10
N ALA A 81 -9.92 7.63 -37.80
CA ALA A 81 -9.48 8.70 -38.70
C ALA A 81 -8.93 9.93 -37.94
N ASN A 82 -9.47 10.22 -36.75
CA ASN A 82 -9.09 11.38 -35.95
C ASN A 82 -7.84 11.15 -35.07
N PHE A 83 -7.48 9.90 -34.77
CA PHE A 83 -6.33 9.58 -33.90
C PHE A 83 -4.98 10.17 -34.33
N PRO A 84 -4.59 10.16 -35.63
CA PRO A 84 -3.32 10.75 -36.04
C PRO A 84 -3.22 12.24 -35.69
N GLN A 85 -4.30 12.99 -35.87
CA GLN A 85 -4.35 14.42 -35.55
C GLN A 85 -4.27 14.67 -34.04
N GLN A 86 -4.90 13.81 -33.22
CA GLN A 86 -4.80 13.90 -31.76
C GLN A 86 -3.38 13.58 -31.25
N LEU A 87 -2.73 12.58 -31.83
CA LEU A 87 -1.34 12.24 -31.51
C LEU A 87 -0.38 13.37 -31.88
N GLU A 88 -0.54 13.97 -33.06
CA GLU A 88 0.30 15.11 -33.49
C GLU A 88 0.12 16.33 -32.55
N ASN A 89 -1.12 16.63 -32.14
CA ASN A 89 -1.38 17.69 -31.16
C ASN A 89 -0.72 17.41 -29.79
N LEU A 90 -0.74 16.16 -29.32
CA LEU A 90 -0.08 15.76 -28.07
C LEU A 90 1.45 15.82 -28.17
N GLU A 91 2.03 15.44 -29.32
CA GLU A 91 3.47 15.57 -29.57
C GLU A 91 3.92 17.04 -29.62
N GLN A 92 3.11 17.93 -30.20
CA GLN A 92 3.38 19.36 -30.16
C GLN A 92 3.34 19.91 -28.74
N GLN A 93 2.38 19.46 -27.92
CA GLN A 93 2.29 19.84 -26.50
C GLN A 93 3.51 19.35 -25.70
N LYS A 94 3.98 18.12 -25.94
CA LYS A 94 5.20 17.57 -25.32
C LYS A 94 6.42 18.49 -25.51
N ASN A 95 6.57 19.09 -26.69
CA ASN A 95 7.68 20.00 -26.98
C ASN A 95 7.54 21.38 -26.28
N ASN A 96 6.31 21.82 -26.01
CA ASN A 96 6.03 23.12 -25.39
C ASN A 96 6.06 23.07 -23.85
N VAL A 97 5.71 21.94 -23.23
CA VAL A 97 5.63 21.78 -21.76
C VAL A 97 6.99 21.83 -21.07
N ASN A 98 8.08 21.51 -21.78
CA ASN A 98 9.45 21.54 -21.24
C ASN A 98 10.04 22.95 -21.01
N LEU A 99 9.33 24.04 -21.33
CA LEU A 99 9.90 25.41 -21.31
C LEU A 99 9.35 26.34 -20.21
N ALA A 100 8.31 25.95 -19.46
CA ALA A 100 7.71 26.80 -18.45
C ALA A 100 8.14 26.40 -17.03
N GLN A 101 9.42 26.58 -16.68
CA GLN A 101 9.81 26.55 -15.28
C GLN A 101 9.11 27.72 -14.55
N PRO A 102 8.64 27.53 -13.30
CA PRO A 102 8.04 28.62 -12.53
C PRO A 102 9.06 29.76 -12.43
N ASN A 103 8.65 30.97 -12.81
CA ASN A 103 9.52 32.14 -12.80
C ASN A 103 9.72 32.60 -11.35
N LEU A 104 10.57 31.90 -10.61
CA LEU A 104 10.81 32.07 -9.16
C LEU A 104 11.24 33.51 -8.80
N SER A 105 11.76 34.27 -9.76
CA SER A 105 12.13 35.68 -9.59
C SER A 105 10.92 36.61 -9.40
N GLU A 106 9.79 36.33 -10.07
CA GLU A 106 8.55 37.09 -9.91
C GLU A 106 7.87 36.76 -8.59
N LEU A 107 7.90 35.47 -8.19
CA LEU A 107 7.30 35.01 -6.94
C LEU A 107 7.98 35.61 -5.70
N LYS A 108 9.29 35.88 -5.74
CA LYS A 108 10.04 36.51 -4.63
C LYS A 108 9.62 37.95 -4.32
N GLN A 109 9.10 38.67 -5.30
CA GLN A 109 8.75 40.10 -5.16
C GLN A 109 7.38 40.33 -4.48
N LEU A 110 6.58 39.27 -4.32
CA LEU A 110 5.23 39.34 -3.75
C LEU A 110 5.25 39.64 -2.24
N ALA A 111 4.26 40.39 -1.77
CA ALA A 111 4.01 40.60 -0.34
C ALA A 111 3.52 39.29 0.33
N LEU A 112 3.62 39.17 1.67
CA LEU A 112 3.23 37.96 2.40
C LEU A 112 1.76 37.56 2.12
N SER A 113 0.84 38.52 2.11
CA SER A 113 -0.58 38.29 1.81
C SER A 113 -0.80 37.78 0.38
N GLU A 114 -0.06 38.31 -0.58
CA GLU A 114 -0.13 37.92 -1.99
C GLU A 114 0.48 36.52 -2.21
N MET A 115 1.57 36.19 -1.52
CA MET A 115 2.17 34.85 -1.53
C MET A 115 1.20 33.81 -0.96
N VAL A 116 0.52 34.11 0.14
CA VAL A 116 -0.50 33.21 0.73
C VAL A 116 -1.67 33.01 -0.24
N GLN A 117 -2.18 34.09 -0.84
CA GLN A 117 -3.25 33.99 -1.83
C GLN A 117 -2.82 33.17 -3.06
N ARG A 118 -1.62 33.42 -3.58
CA ARG A 118 -1.06 32.65 -4.69
C ARG A 118 -0.92 31.18 -4.35
N ASN A 119 -0.45 30.84 -3.15
CA ASN A 119 -0.34 29.46 -2.71
C ASN A 119 -1.72 28.76 -2.66
N ILE A 120 -2.76 29.45 -2.21
CA ILE A 120 -4.14 28.91 -2.22
C ILE A 120 -4.62 28.64 -3.65
N GLU A 121 -4.39 29.56 -4.58
CA GLU A 121 -4.74 29.38 -6.00
C GLU A 121 -3.98 28.22 -6.64
N THR A 122 -2.68 28.10 -6.35
CA THR A 122 -1.83 27.00 -6.82
C THR A 122 -2.30 25.65 -6.27
N GLN A 123 -2.64 25.57 -4.98
CA GLN A 123 -3.20 24.36 -4.37
C GLN A 123 -4.57 23.97 -4.96
N ALA A 124 -5.43 24.95 -5.27
CA ALA A 124 -6.71 24.69 -5.90
C ALA A 124 -6.54 24.09 -7.31
N LYS A 125 -5.66 24.68 -8.12
CA LYS A 125 -5.31 24.15 -9.45
C LYS A 125 -4.69 22.76 -9.36
N LEU A 126 -3.79 22.55 -8.42
CA LEU A 126 -3.16 21.25 -8.19
C LEU A 126 -4.21 20.17 -7.89
N SER A 127 -5.19 20.45 -7.03
CA SER A 127 -6.30 19.55 -6.74
C SER A 127 -7.17 19.27 -7.98
N GLU A 128 -7.44 20.28 -8.80
CA GLU A 128 -8.18 20.11 -10.05
C GLU A 128 -7.46 19.18 -11.03
N TYR A 129 -6.16 19.41 -11.27
CA TYR A 129 -5.35 18.56 -12.16
C TYR A 129 -5.16 17.14 -11.63
N GLN A 130 -5.02 16.96 -10.31
CA GLN A 130 -4.99 15.63 -9.69
C GLN A 130 -6.32 14.88 -9.89
N ASN A 131 -7.46 15.56 -9.77
CA ASN A 131 -8.76 14.96 -10.06
C ASN A 131 -8.91 14.59 -11.55
N GLN A 132 -8.40 15.42 -12.46
CA GLN A 132 -8.35 15.09 -13.89
C GLN A 132 -7.46 13.86 -14.15
N GLN A 133 -6.31 13.77 -13.50
CA GLN A 133 -5.41 12.61 -13.60
C GLN A 133 -6.10 11.32 -13.13
N GLN A 134 -6.81 11.37 -12.01
CA GLN A 134 -7.58 10.21 -11.52
C GLN A 134 -8.67 9.78 -12.51
N LYS A 135 -9.38 10.73 -13.14
CA LYS A 135 -10.37 10.42 -14.17
C LYS A 135 -9.74 9.72 -15.37
N ILE A 136 -8.62 10.25 -15.91
CA ILE A 136 -7.92 9.64 -17.05
C ILE A 136 -7.40 8.24 -16.69
N LEU A 137 -6.84 8.05 -15.48
CA LEU A 137 -6.40 6.73 -15.03
C LEU A 137 -7.56 5.73 -14.94
N SER A 138 -8.73 6.16 -14.47
CA SER A 138 -9.93 5.33 -14.45
C SER A 138 -10.44 4.99 -15.85
N GLU A 139 -10.38 5.96 -16.77
CA GLU A 139 -10.74 5.76 -18.17
C GLU A 139 -9.83 4.74 -18.84
N ILE A 140 -8.51 4.85 -18.65
CA ILE A 140 -7.52 3.86 -19.13
C ILE A 140 -7.85 2.45 -18.63
N THR A 141 -8.23 2.30 -17.35
CA THR A 141 -8.63 0.98 -16.82
C THR A 141 -9.88 0.45 -17.51
N THR A 142 -10.91 1.29 -17.71
CA THR A 142 -12.14 0.87 -18.40
C THR A 142 -11.91 0.50 -19.85
N LEU A 143 -11.09 1.26 -20.60
CA LEU A 143 -10.74 0.97 -21.99
C LEU A 143 -9.99 -0.37 -22.12
N ARG A 144 -9.15 -0.70 -21.13
CA ARG A 144 -8.43 -1.98 -21.11
C ARG A 144 -9.34 -3.15 -20.78
N GLU A 145 -10.24 -2.99 -19.82
CA GLU A 145 -11.28 -3.99 -19.54
C GLU A 145 -12.14 -4.26 -20.77
N GLN A 146 -12.56 -3.19 -21.46
CA GLN A 146 -13.31 -3.27 -22.71
C GLN A 146 -12.54 -4.00 -23.82
N THR A 147 -11.21 -3.83 -23.87
CA THR A 147 -10.36 -4.55 -24.85
C THR A 147 -10.41 -6.06 -24.62
N VAL A 148 -10.43 -6.50 -23.35
CA VAL A 148 -10.55 -7.93 -23.01
C VAL A 148 -11.94 -8.46 -23.33
N THR A 149 -13.00 -7.72 -22.99
CA THR A 149 -14.38 -8.13 -23.29
C THR A 149 -14.62 -8.21 -24.80
N ASN A 150 -14.15 -7.23 -25.58
CA ASN A 150 -14.25 -7.23 -27.04
C ASN A 150 -13.59 -8.48 -27.63
N ARG A 151 -12.40 -8.89 -27.16
CA ARG A 151 -11.73 -10.10 -27.64
C ARG A 151 -12.59 -11.35 -27.45
N ASN A 152 -13.29 -11.46 -26.32
CA ASN A 152 -14.19 -12.58 -26.04
C ASN A 152 -15.46 -12.52 -26.92
N GLU A 153 -16.03 -11.32 -27.09
CA GLU A 153 -17.19 -11.12 -27.96
C GLU A 153 -16.88 -11.40 -29.43
N LEU A 154 -15.68 -11.05 -29.89
CA LEU A 154 -15.22 -11.33 -31.25
C LEU A 154 -15.01 -12.84 -31.46
N ALA A 155 -14.46 -13.55 -30.47
CA ALA A 155 -14.35 -15.01 -30.52
C ALA A 155 -15.74 -15.69 -30.54
N ALA A 156 -16.68 -15.20 -29.74
CA ALA A 156 -18.05 -15.70 -29.71
C ALA A 156 -18.81 -15.40 -31.02
N ALA A 157 -18.68 -14.20 -31.57
CA ALA A 157 -19.30 -13.80 -32.83
C ALA A 157 -18.76 -14.60 -34.02
N ASN A 158 -17.45 -14.85 -34.07
CA ASN A 158 -16.84 -15.72 -35.08
C ASN A 158 -17.28 -17.17 -34.93
N SER A 159 -17.43 -17.67 -33.70
CA SER A 159 -17.95 -19.02 -33.46
C SER A 159 -19.41 -19.16 -33.88
N ALA A 160 -20.25 -18.16 -33.58
CA ALA A 160 -21.66 -18.10 -33.99
C ALA A 160 -21.81 -18.01 -35.52
N ARG A 161 -20.95 -17.25 -36.18
CA ARG A 161 -20.90 -17.18 -37.65
C ARG A 161 -20.49 -18.51 -38.28
N ASN A 162 -19.59 -19.26 -37.65
CA ASN A 162 -19.13 -20.57 -38.14
C ASN A 162 -20.11 -21.72 -37.80
N ALA A 163 -21.00 -21.53 -36.82
CA ALA A 163 -21.99 -22.52 -36.37
C ALA A 163 -23.33 -22.44 -37.14
N GLU A 164 -23.32 -21.81 -38.33
CA GLU A 164 -24.51 -21.48 -39.12
C GLU A 164 -25.54 -22.65 -39.17
N SER A 165 -26.74 -22.35 -38.66
CA SER A 165 -28.02 -23.09 -38.83
C SER A 165 -28.31 -24.38 -38.03
N ALA A 166 -27.60 -24.72 -36.94
CA ALA A 166 -27.94 -25.93 -36.17
C ALA A 166 -29.08 -25.78 -35.13
N GLU A 167 -29.39 -24.57 -34.67
CA GLU A 167 -30.14 -24.38 -33.42
C GLU A 167 -31.67 -24.23 -33.58
N LEU A 168 -32.18 -23.93 -34.78
CA LEU A 168 -33.61 -23.71 -35.04
C LEU A 168 -34.33 -24.89 -35.70
N LEU A 169 -33.64 -25.96 -36.08
CA LEU A 169 -34.21 -27.06 -36.87
C LEU A 169 -35.15 -28.07 -36.16
N PRO A 170 -35.15 -28.30 -34.83
CA PRO A 170 -35.81 -29.50 -34.30
C PRO A 170 -37.35 -29.46 -34.20
N GLU A 171 -38.01 -28.30 -34.31
CA GLU A 171 -39.47 -28.17 -34.03
C GLU A 171 -40.32 -27.58 -35.18
N LEU A 172 -39.73 -27.29 -36.35
CA LEU A 172 -40.47 -26.67 -37.46
C LEU A 172 -40.97 -27.69 -38.48
N ASP A 173 -42.24 -27.55 -38.91
CA ASP A 173 -42.83 -28.31 -40.01
C ASP A 173 -42.23 -27.83 -41.35
N LEU A 174 -41.13 -28.46 -41.75
CA LEU A 174 -40.35 -28.15 -42.95
C LEU A 174 -41.10 -28.39 -44.27
N ASN A 175 -42.35 -28.87 -44.23
CA ASN A 175 -43.17 -29.12 -45.42
C ASN A 175 -43.93 -27.87 -45.91
N ASP A 176 -44.00 -26.78 -45.13
CA ASP A 176 -44.65 -25.53 -45.54
C ASP A 176 -43.66 -24.59 -46.25
N ALA A 177 -43.91 -24.32 -47.53
CA ALA A 177 -43.09 -23.44 -48.35
C ALA A 177 -42.95 -22.01 -47.78
N LYS A 178 -43.96 -21.49 -47.07
CA LYS A 178 -43.90 -20.14 -46.47
C LYS A 178 -42.99 -20.10 -45.25
N VAL A 179 -42.98 -21.16 -44.45
CA VAL A 179 -42.08 -21.30 -43.29
C VAL A 179 -40.63 -21.40 -43.76
N VAL A 180 -40.38 -22.20 -44.80
CA VAL A 180 -39.05 -22.33 -45.43
C VAL A 180 -38.56 -21.00 -46.01
N GLU A 181 -39.43 -20.22 -46.68
CA GLU A 181 -39.08 -18.90 -47.20
C GLU A 181 -38.75 -17.90 -46.07
N ALA A 182 -39.53 -17.89 -45.00
CA ALA A 182 -39.29 -17.03 -43.84
C ALA A 182 -37.98 -17.38 -43.12
N LEU A 183 -37.65 -18.67 -42.99
CA LEU A 183 -36.38 -19.14 -42.44
C LEU A 183 -35.20 -18.70 -43.30
N ARG A 184 -35.30 -18.85 -44.62
CA ARG A 184 -34.24 -18.40 -45.53
C ARG A 184 -33.98 -16.90 -45.40
N ILE A 185 -35.05 -16.09 -45.34
CA ILE A 185 -34.94 -14.64 -45.13
C ILE A 185 -34.24 -14.33 -43.80
N TYR A 186 -34.65 -15.01 -42.72
CA TYR A 186 -34.02 -14.88 -41.40
C TYR A 186 -32.53 -15.21 -41.43
N GLU A 187 -32.14 -16.35 -42.02
CA GLU A 187 -30.74 -16.76 -42.13
C GLU A 187 -29.90 -15.75 -42.91
N THR A 188 -30.48 -15.18 -43.98
CA THR A 188 -29.79 -14.17 -44.79
C THR A 188 -29.50 -12.91 -43.98
N PHE A 189 -30.50 -12.42 -43.22
CA PHE A 189 -30.32 -11.26 -42.34
C PHE A 189 -29.36 -11.55 -41.19
N LEU A 190 -29.43 -12.74 -40.60
CA LEU A 190 -28.55 -13.15 -39.52
C LEU A 190 -27.10 -13.19 -39.98
N SER A 191 -26.83 -13.78 -41.15
CA SER A 191 -25.49 -13.88 -41.73
C SER A 191 -24.89 -12.48 -42.01
N GLN A 192 -25.69 -11.56 -42.57
CA GLN A 192 -25.29 -10.18 -42.81
C GLN A 192 -25.03 -9.41 -41.50
N ALA A 193 -25.94 -9.52 -40.52
CA ALA A 193 -25.80 -8.87 -39.22
C ALA A 193 -24.57 -9.37 -38.45
N LEU A 194 -24.28 -10.67 -38.48
CA LEU A 194 -23.10 -11.26 -37.85
C LEU A 194 -21.81 -10.84 -38.56
N ALA A 195 -21.80 -10.73 -39.89
CA ALA A 195 -20.65 -10.25 -40.63
C ALA A 195 -20.30 -8.79 -40.26
N ASP A 196 -21.30 -7.92 -40.17
CA ASP A 196 -21.08 -6.52 -39.76
C ASP A 196 -20.81 -6.38 -38.26
N LYS A 197 -21.34 -7.27 -37.42
CA LYS A 197 -20.95 -7.36 -36.00
C LYS A 197 -19.47 -7.68 -35.84
N VAL A 198 -18.95 -8.65 -36.60
CA VAL A 198 -17.51 -8.99 -36.59
C VAL A 198 -16.69 -7.80 -37.06
N ARG A 199 -17.08 -7.13 -38.16
CA ARG A 199 -16.39 -5.92 -38.64
C ARG A 199 -16.38 -4.80 -37.59
N MET A 200 -17.51 -4.57 -36.93
CA MET A 200 -17.64 -3.60 -35.84
C MET A 200 -16.68 -3.91 -34.69
N LEU A 201 -16.66 -5.17 -34.23
CA LEU A 201 -15.77 -5.61 -33.15
C LEU A 201 -14.29 -5.54 -33.55
N GLU A 202 -13.94 -5.83 -34.81
CA GLU A 202 -12.59 -5.68 -35.34
C GLU A 202 -12.12 -4.21 -35.34
N LEU A 203 -12.99 -3.28 -35.76
CA LEU A 203 -12.68 -1.86 -35.70
C LEU A 203 -12.55 -1.36 -34.26
N GLU A 204 -13.42 -1.82 -33.36
CA GLU A 204 -13.32 -1.53 -31.93
C GLU A 204 -12.02 -2.07 -31.32
N ALA A 205 -11.60 -3.29 -31.69
CA ALA A 205 -10.33 -3.88 -31.25
C ALA A 205 -9.11 -3.08 -31.72
N LEU A 206 -9.21 -2.36 -32.85
CA LEU A 206 -8.17 -1.45 -33.33
C LEU A 206 -8.25 -0.07 -32.68
N ALA A 207 -9.45 0.39 -32.30
CA ALA A 207 -9.68 1.71 -31.75
C ALA A 207 -9.34 1.78 -30.24
N LEU A 208 -9.77 0.80 -29.45
CA LEU A 208 -9.60 0.79 -27.99
C LEU A 208 -8.13 0.91 -27.54
N PRO A 209 -7.16 0.16 -28.09
CA PRO A 209 -5.76 0.29 -27.69
C PRO A 209 -5.17 1.66 -28.02
N LYS A 210 -5.57 2.26 -29.15
CA LYS A 210 -5.12 3.60 -29.56
C LYS A 210 -5.71 4.70 -28.67
N ALA A 211 -6.98 4.58 -28.29
CA ALA A 211 -7.60 5.48 -27.33
C ALA A 211 -6.91 5.40 -25.96
N ALA A 212 -6.59 4.18 -25.51
CA ALA A 212 -5.83 3.98 -24.27
C ALA A 212 -4.41 4.58 -24.36
N GLU A 213 -3.74 4.44 -25.51
CA GLU A 213 -2.43 5.05 -25.77
C GLU A 213 -2.51 6.59 -25.69
N ILE A 214 -3.46 7.20 -26.38
CA ILE A 214 -3.68 8.67 -26.33
C ILE A 214 -3.92 9.15 -24.90
N ALA A 215 -4.77 8.45 -24.14
CA ALA A 215 -5.03 8.77 -22.74
C ALA A 215 -3.76 8.64 -21.88
N THR A 216 -2.93 7.62 -22.12
CA THR A 216 -1.64 7.48 -21.42
C THR A 216 -0.65 8.59 -21.77
N LEU A 217 -0.56 8.99 -23.05
CA LEU A 217 0.34 10.06 -23.48
C LEU A 217 -0.14 11.42 -22.97
N GLN A 218 -1.45 11.65 -22.87
CA GLN A 218 -2.02 12.84 -22.26
C GLN A 218 -1.69 12.92 -20.76
N GLU A 219 -1.77 11.80 -20.03
CA GLU A 219 -1.34 11.74 -18.63
C GLU A 219 0.16 12.05 -18.50
N GLU A 220 0.99 11.44 -19.35
CA GLU A 220 2.45 11.53 -19.26
C GLU A 220 2.98 12.91 -19.67
N PHE A 221 2.47 13.50 -20.75
CA PHE A 221 3.03 14.72 -21.33
C PHE A 221 2.30 16.01 -20.93
N VAL A 222 1.04 15.93 -20.49
CA VAL A 222 0.27 17.13 -20.13
C VAL A 222 0.07 17.20 -18.62
N LEU A 223 -0.53 16.17 -18.02
CA LEU A 223 -0.93 16.24 -16.61
C LEU A 223 0.25 16.13 -15.66
N ARG A 224 1.12 15.12 -15.84
CA ARG A 224 2.21 14.86 -14.91
C ARG A 224 3.20 16.03 -14.78
N PRO A 225 3.65 16.69 -15.87
CA PRO A 225 4.56 17.82 -15.76
C PRO A 225 3.90 19.05 -15.12
N VAL A 226 2.63 19.34 -15.45
CA VAL A 226 1.88 20.45 -14.86
C VAL A 226 1.67 20.24 -13.36
N ILE A 227 1.32 19.01 -12.94
CA ILE A 227 1.20 18.66 -11.53
C ILE A 227 2.55 18.83 -10.82
N GLN A 228 3.65 18.34 -11.41
CA GLN A 228 4.98 18.48 -10.83
C GLN A 228 5.38 19.96 -10.65
N GLN A 229 5.11 20.81 -11.64
CA GLN A 229 5.36 22.25 -11.56
C GLN A 229 4.56 22.92 -10.44
N LEU A 230 3.26 22.60 -10.33
CA LEU A 230 2.41 23.16 -9.28
C LEU A 230 2.83 22.70 -7.88
N ILE A 231 3.33 21.46 -7.75
CA ILE A 231 3.92 20.96 -6.50
C ILE A 231 5.16 21.79 -6.14
N GLU A 232 6.08 21.98 -7.09
CA GLU A 232 7.31 22.76 -6.86
C GLU A 232 7.02 24.22 -6.50
N GLU A 233 6.07 24.86 -7.20
CA GLU A 233 5.63 26.23 -6.87
C GLU A 233 5.01 26.30 -5.47
N SER A 234 4.14 25.36 -5.11
CA SER A 234 3.49 25.33 -3.79
C SER A 234 4.48 25.05 -2.66
N GLU A 235 5.42 24.11 -2.84
CA GLU A 235 6.48 23.82 -1.87
C GLU A 235 7.36 25.06 -1.64
N TRP A 236 7.76 25.71 -2.72
CA TRP A 236 8.58 26.92 -2.66
C TRP A 236 7.84 28.06 -1.93
N LEU A 237 6.59 28.33 -2.31
CA LEU A 237 5.76 29.34 -1.65
C LEU A 237 5.56 29.04 -0.17
N ALA A 238 5.32 27.77 0.19
CA ALA A 238 5.14 27.36 1.57
C ALA A 238 6.40 27.59 2.42
N ILE A 239 7.59 27.32 1.88
CA ILE A 239 8.86 27.59 2.57
C ILE A 239 9.05 29.10 2.77
N GLU A 240 8.86 29.89 1.72
CA GLU A 240 9.07 31.34 1.75
C GLU A 240 8.07 32.06 2.67
N ILE A 241 6.79 31.65 2.63
CA ILE A 241 5.74 32.14 3.56
C ILE A 241 6.15 31.87 5.01
N ASN A 242 6.66 30.68 5.31
CA ASN A 242 7.10 30.34 6.66
C ASN A 242 8.33 31.14 7.10
N LEU A 243 9.29 31.39 6.20
CA LEU A 243 10.45 32.24 6.49
C LEU A 243 10.04 33.69 6.78
N LYS A 244 9.16 34.26 5.95
CA LYS A 244 8.63 35.62 6.18
C LYS A 244 7.81 35.71 7.47
N ARG A 245 6.95 34.72 7.76
CA ARG A 245 6.21 34.65 9.03
C ARG A 245 7.16 34.57 10.22
N LYS A 246 8.21 33.77 10.14
CA LYS A 246 9.22 33.65 11.18
C LYS A 246 9.93 34.99 11.43
N ALA A 247 10.32 35.69 10.36
CA ALA A 247 10.93 37.01 10.46
C ALA A 247 9.97 38.06 11.09
N GLU A 248 8.69 38.07 10.68
CA GLU A 248 7.68 38.95 11.28
C GLU A 248 7.43 38.65 12.76
N THR A 249 7.47 37.37 13.17
CA THR A 249 7.34 36.98 14.57
C THR A 249 8.60 37.30 15.37
N GLU A 250 9.79 37.09 14.83
CA GLU A 250 11.06 37.46 15.47
C GLU A 250 11.11 38.97 15.72
N ILE A 251 10.69 39.80 14.76
CA ILE A 251 10.58 41.26 14.93
C ILE A 251 9.53 41.60 16.02
N ALA A 252 8.42 40.87 16.11
CA ALA A 252 7.42 41.09 17.16
C ALA A 252 7.93 40.68 18.56
N VAL A 253 8.71 39.60 18.65
CA VAL A 253 9.36 39.14 19.89
C VAL A 253 10.50 40.09 20.29
N GLU A 254 11.32 40.55 19.35
CA GLU A 254 12.41 41.49 19.61
C GLU A 254 11.86 42.85 20.07
N LYS A 255 10.80 43.35 19.42
CA LYS A 255 10.08 44.53 19.92
C LYS A 255 9.60 44.34 21.35
N SER A 256 9.10 43.16 21.73
CA SER A 256 8.69 42.86 23.10
C SER A 256 9.86 42.77 24.09
N GLY A 257 11.03 42.34 23.62
CA GLY A 257 12.28 42.30 24.39
C GLY A 257 12.88 43.67 24.63
N LEU A 258 12.82 44.57 23.65
CA LEU A 258 13.29 45.96 23.78
C LEU A 258 12.47 46.75 24.80
N VAL A 259 11.19 46.42 25.00
CA VAL A 259 10.38 47.09 26.02
C VAL A 259 10.70 46.65 27.46
N LEU A 260 11.51 45.60 27.67
CA LEU A 260 12.06 45.27 28.99
C LEU A 260 13.09 46.29 29.52
N GLU A 261 13.67 47.11 28.63
CA GLU A 261 14.65 48.15 29.01
C GLU A 261 13.99 49.46 29.46
N GLU A 262 12.70 49.65 29.17
CA GLU A 262 11.95 50.85 29.57
C GLU A 262 11.65 50.84 31.08
N SER A 263 11.95 51.96 31.74
CA SER A 263 11.91 52.09 33.20
C SER A 263 10.54 51.89 33.85
N GLU A 264 9.47 51.95 33.06
CA GLU A 264 8.07 51.90 33.52
C GLU A 264 7.63 50.48 33.95
N TRP A 265 8.34 49.42 33.54
CA TRP A 265 7.83 48.03 33.63
C TRP A 265 8.50 47.17 34.71
N LYS A 266 9.29 47.78 35.60
CA LYS A 266 10.07 47.09 36.65
C LYS A 266 9.25 46.53 37.81
N HIS A 267 7.93 46.76 37.84
CA HIS A 267 7.10 46.26 38.93
C HIS A 267 7.04 44.72 38.91
N PRO A 268 7.26 44.01 40.04
CA PRO A 268 7.34 42.54 40.09
C PRO A 268 6.13 41.83 39.48
N ILE A 269 4.95 42.45 39.56
CA ILE A 269 3.69 41.92 39.03
C ILE A 269 3.65 41.99 37.49
N LEU A 270 4.22 43.04 36.88
CA LEU A 270 4.25 43.20 35.42
C LEU A 270 5.28 42.25 34.78
N LEU A 271 6.38 41.96 35.48
CA LEU A 271 7.38 40.97 35.04
C LEU A 271 6.80 39.56 34.85
N VAL A 272 5.80 39.17 35.64
CA VAL A 272 5.10 37.88 35.47
C VAL A 272 4.36 37.85 34.13
N ILE A 273 3.71 38.96 33.75
CA ILE A 273 2.95 39.07 32.50
C ILE A 273 3.89 39.09 31.31
N VAL A 274 5.02 39.83 31.41
CA VAL A 274 6.06 39.84 30.38
C VAL A 274 6.61 38.43 30.13
N LYS A 275 6.95 37.70 31.20
CA LYS A 275 7.44 36.31 31.07
C LYS A 275 6.41 35.37 30.43
N GLN A 276 5.13 35.53 30.76
CA GLN A 276 4.05 34.74 30.14
C GLN A 276 3.81 35.10 28.68
N ASN A 277 4.08 36.35 28.28
CA ASN A 277 4.03 36.78 26.88
C ASN A 277 5.21 36.21 26.09
N GLU A 278 6.40 36.16 26.68
CA GLU A 278 7.57 35.49 26.09
C GLU A 278 7.33 33.99 25.89
N ILE A 279 6.77 33.30 26.88
CA ILE A 279 6.39 31.88 26.76
C ILE A 279 5.35 31.68 25.63
N LEU A 280 4.38 32.60 25.50
CA LEU A 280 3.39 32.53 24.44
C LEU A 280 4.02 32.74 23.05
N ALA A 281 4.94 33.70 22.94
CA ALA A 281 5.64 33.99 21.68
C ALA A 281 6.61 32.87 21.27
N THR A 282 7.27 32.23 22.23
CA THR A 282 8.12 31.04 21.97
C THR A 282 7.27 29.84 21.56
N ALA A 283 6.10 29.63 22.17
CA ALA A 283 5.15 28.59 21.74
C ALA A 283 4.63 28.85 20.31
N LEU A 284 4.36 30.11 19.96
CA LEU A 284 4.00 30.50 18.59
C LEU A 284 5.09 30.10 17.58
N ASN A 285 6.36 30.40 17.89
CA ASN A 285 7.48 30.03 17.02
C ASN A 285 7.64 28.51 16.86
N ASP A 286 7.44 27.72 17.92
CA ASP A 286 7.45 26.26 17.85
C ASP A 286 6.33 25.75 16.91
N TYR A 287 5.14 26.36 16.93
CA TYR A 287 4.07 26.01 16.00
C TYR A 287 4.36 26.38 14.54
N ILE A 288 5.03 27.50 14.28
CA ILE A 288 5.49 27.85 12.93
C ILE A 288 6.47 26.78 12.42
N GLU A 289 7.44 26.37 13.25
CA GLU A 289 8.41 25.33 12.88
C GLU A 289 7.73 23.97 12.66
N ARG A 290 6.78 23.61 13.53
CA ARG A 290 5.97 22.38 13.38
C ARG A 290 5.13 22.40 12.11
N SER A 291 4.57 23.55 11.74
CA SER A 291 3.83 23.73 10.49
C SER A 291 4.72 23.51 9.27
N SER A 292 5.90 24.15 9.25
CA SER A 292 6.88 23.95 8.17
C SER A 292 7.30 22.47 8.03
N LYS A 293 7.61 21.80 9.15
CA LYS A 293 7.93 20.36 9.15
C LYS A 293 6.77 19.50 8.65
N LEU A 294 5.54 19.86 8.98
CA LEU A 294 4.34 19.13 8.56
C LEU A 294 4.15 19.21 7.04
N ILE A 295 4.35 20.38 6.44
CA ILE A 295 4.24 20.59 4.99
C ILE A 295 5.22 19.68 4.24
N VAL A 296 6.49 19.64 4.67
CA VAL A 296 7.50 18.75 4.07
C VAL A 296 7.13 17.27 4.25
N GLN A 297 6.61 16.89 5.42
CA GLN A 297 6.15 15.51 5.67
C GLN A 297 4.95 15.12 4.79
N LYS A 298 4.03 16.06 4.55
CA LYS A 298 2.87 15.88 3.68
C LYS A 298 3.31 15.63 2.24
N ALA A 299 4.13 16.52 1.66
CA ALA A 299 4.64 16.37 0.30
C ALA A 299 5.40 15.03 0.09
N ARG A 300 6.22 14.63 1.06
CA ARG A 300 6.91 13.33 1.01
C ARG A 300 5.94 12.15 0.98
N ASN A 301 4.87 12.21 1.77
CA ASN A 301 3.86 11.16 1.81
C ASN A 301 2.96 11.15 0.56
N GLU A 302 2.69 12.30 -0.04
CA GLU A 302 1.99 12.40 -1.33
C GLU A 302 2.81 11.75 -2.45
N ASN A 303 4.10 12.07 -2.53
CA ASN A 303 5.01 11.42 -3.47
C ASN A 303 5.06 9.90 -3.25
N ARG A 304 5.10 9.46 -1.99
CA ARG A 304 5.06 8.04 -1.66
C ARG A 304 3.74 7.38 -2.07
N LEU A 305 2.60 8.05 -1.88
CA LEU A 305 1.29 7.57 -2.31
C LEU A 305 1.26 7.38 -3.83
N ASN A 306 1.71 8.38 -4.59
CA ASN A 306 1.76 8.32 -6.05
C ASN A 306 2.67 7.19 -6.55
N LEU A 307 3.84 6.99 -5.93
CA LEU A 307 4.72 5.86 -6.25
C LEU A 307 4.03 4.51 -6.02
N ILE A 308 3.28 4.37 -4.93
CA ILE A 308 2.54 3.12 -4.63
C ILE A 308 1.41 2.90 -5.64
N ILE A 309 0.65 3.94 -5.99
CA ILE A 309 -0.42 3.85 -7.00
C ILE A 309 0.18 3.44 -8.36
N ASN A 310 1.27 4.07 -8.77
CA ASN A 310 1.93 3.76 -10.04
C ASN A 310 2.48 2.32 -10.06
N ASN A 311 3.11 1.88 -8.97
CA ASN A 311 3.62 0.52 -8.85
C ASN A 311 2.50 -0.52 -8.80
N TYR A 312 1.38 -0.20 -8.13
CA TYR A 312 0.18 -1.04 -8.11
C TYR A 312 -0.37 -1.23 -9.52
N VAL A 313 -0.58 -0.13 -10.25
CA VAL A 313 -1.10 -0.15 -11.62
C VAL A 313 -0.13 -0.85 -12.58
N ALA A 314 1.16 -0.60 -12.46
CA ALA A 314 2.18 -1.28 -13.27
C ALA A 314 2.24 -2.78 -12.99
N LEU A 315 2.11 -3.19 -11.72
CA LEU A 315 2.06 -4.60 -11.34
C LEU A 315 0.80 -5.27 -11.91
N GLN A 316 -0.37 -4.63 -11.76
CA GLN A 316 -1.63 -5.14 -12.30
C GLN A 316 -1.55 -5.32 -13.82
N GLN A 317 -0.96 -4.35 -14.54
CA GLN A 317 -0.71 -4.47 -15.98
C GLN A 317 0.18 -5.67 -16.34
N ARG A 318 1.29 -5.84 -15.62
CA ARG A 318 2.20 -6.96 -15.88
C ARG A 318 1.54 -8.31 -15.62
N LEU A 319 0.75 -8.41 -14.55
CA LEU A 319 -0.01 -9.63 -14.23
C LEU A 319 -1.04 -9.95 -15.33
N THR A 320 -1.69 -8.95 -15.93
CA THR A 320 -2.65 -9.20 -17.02
C THR A 320 -2.00 -9.58 -18.36
N LEU A 321 -0.75 -9.18 -18.58
CA LEU A 321 -0.06 -9.36 -19.86
C LEU A 321 0.82 -10.61 -19.91
N TYR A 322 1.32 -11.09 -18.77
CA TYR A 322 2.30 -12.18 -18.72
C TYR A 322 2.04 -13.12 -17.53
N ASP A 323 1.55 -14.32 -17.80
CA ASP A 323 1.24 -15.35 -16.81
C ASP A 323 2.49 -16.12 -16.31
N ASP A 324 3.65 -16.00 -16.98
CA ASP A 324 4.82 -16.86 -16.72
C ASP A 324 6.18 -16.13 -16.84
N ASP A 325 6.30 -14.93 -16.24
CA ASP A 325 7.58 -14.22 -16.16
C ASP A 325 8.25 -14.38 -14.76
N GLU A 326 9.38 -15.08 -14.72
CA GLU A 326 10.20 -15.28 -13.52
C GLU A 326 10.71 -13.95 -12.92
N ALA A 327 10.97 -12.94 -13.76
CA ALA A 327 11.40 -11.62 -13.31
C ALA A 327 10.30 -10.90 -12.53
N LEU A 328 9.03 -11.19 -12.84
CA LEU A 328 7.87 -10.63 -12.15
C LEU A 328 7.79 -11.15 -10.70
N GLY A 329 8.00 -12.45 -10.47
CA GLY A 329 7.95 -13.04 -9.14
C GLY A 329 9.07 -12.54 -8.21
N SER A 330 10.28 -12.32 -8.73
CA SER A 330 11.39 -11.67 -8.02
C SER A 330 11.06 -10.22 -7.65
N GLU A 331 10.50 -9.46 -8.59
CA GLU A 331 10.16 -8.05 -8.39
C GLU A 331 9.00 -7.86 -7.40
N ILE A 332 7.92 -8.64 -7.51
CA ILE A 332 6.81 -8.68 -6.54
C ILE A 332 7.36 -8.88 -5.13
N ARG A 333 8.31 -9.80 -4.97
CA ARG A 333 8.89 -10.10 -3.66
C ARG A 333 9.79 -8.97 -3.14
N LYS A 334 10.58 -8.32 -4.00
CA LYS A 334 11.36 -7.13 -3.63
C LYS A 334 10.41 -6.02 -3.18
N GLN A 335 9.39 -5.71 -3.96
CA GLN A 335 8.40 -4.67 -3.66
C GLN A 335 7.68 -4.96 -2.33
N PHE A 336 7.30 -6.21 -2.07
CA PHE A 336 6.72 -6.64 -0.79
C PHE A 336 7.63 -6.32 0.40
N LYS A 337 8.94 -6.51 0.27
CA LYS A 337 9.92 -6.22 1.33
C LYS A 337 10.22 -4.74 1.54
N TYR A 338 10.05 -3.90 0.52
CA TYR A 338 10.49 -2.50 0.55
C TYR A 338 9.35 -1.48 0.74
N VAL A 339 8.10 -1.80 0.38
CA VAL A 339 7.03 -0.77 0.28
C VAL A 339 6.17 -0.57 1.55
N LEU A 340 6.21 -1.48 2.53
CA LEU A 340 5.14 -1.60 3.55
C LEU A 340 5.37 -0.93 4.92
N THR A 341 6.08 0.20 5.01
CA THR A 341 6.11 0.94 6.29
C THR A 341 4.78 1.69 6.50
N LYS A 342 3.88 1.16 7.33
CA LYS A 342 2.56 1.77 7.57
C LYS A 342 2.70 3.10 8.33
N PRO A 343 1.99 4.18 7.92
CA PRO A 343 2.04 5.45 8.62
C PRO A 343 1.44 5.34 10.03
N ASN A 344 2.00 6.07 11.00
CA ASN A 344 1.49 6.07 12.38
C ASN A 344 0.34 7.07 12.54
N THR A 345 -0.89 6.63 12.24
CA THR A 345 -2.11 7.44 12.33
C THR A 345 -2.44 7.86 13.77
N LYS A 346 -2.08 7.04 14.77
CA LYS A 346 -2.33 7.34 16.21
C LYS A 346 -1.57 8.57 16.68
N LEU A 347 -0.32 8.72 16.24
CA LEU A 347 0.51 9.88 16.60
C LEU A 347 -0.10 11.17 16.02
N THR A 348 -0.55 11.14 14.76
CA THR A 348 -1.21 12.27 14.09
C THR A 348 -2.51 12.67 14.81
N GLN A 349 -3.34 11.69 15.19
CA GLN A 349 -4.57 11.95 15.94
C GLN A 349 -4.29 12.61 17.30
N LYS A 350 -3.23 12.18 18.00
CA LYS A 350 -2.82 12.80 19.27
C LYS A 350 -2.42 14.26 19.07
N LYS A 351 -1.63 14.58 18.04
CA LYS A 351 -1.24 15.97 17.71
C LYS A 351 -2.46 16.84 17.41
N LEU A 352 -3.43 16.29 16.69
CA LEU A 352 -4.67 16.97 16.33
C LEU A 352 -5.50 17.31 17.57
N ASN A 353 -5.66 16.37 18.50
CA ASN A 353 -6.38 16.61 19.75
C ASN A 353 -5.67 17.66 20.63
N ILE A 354 -4.33 17.64 20.69
CA ILE A 354 -3.54 18.64 21.43
C ILE A 354 -3.73 20.04 20.83
N ALA A 355 -3.59 20.18 19.51
CA ALA A 355 -3.75 21.47 18.84
C ALA A 355 -5.19 22.03 18.96
N LYS A 356 -6.22 21.17 18.93
CA LYS A 356 -7.62 21.57 19.17
C LYS A 356 -7.84 22.07 20.60
N LEU A 357 -7.25 21.40 21.59
CA LEU A 357 -7.33 21.83 22.99
C LEU A 357 -6.64 23.18 23.19
N GLU A 358 -5.48 23.38 22.58
CA GLU A 358 -4.71 24.63 22.68
C GLU A 358 -5.44 25.79 22.00
N LEU A 359 -6.06 25.56 20.84
CA LEU A 359 -6.93 26.54 20.18
C LEU A 359 -8.08 26.96 21.09
N PHE A 360 -8.77 25.99 21.69
CA PHE A 360 -9.86 26.26 22.63
C PHE A 360 -9.39 27.08 23.84
N GLN A 361 -8.21 26.77 24.39
CA GLN A 361 -7.64 27.52 25.51
C GLN A 361 -7.34 28.98 25.14
N LEU A 362 -6.74 29.23 23.98
CA LEU A 362 -6.43 30.57 23.49
C LEU A 362 -7.69 31.39 23.22
N GLU A 363 -8.72 30.78 22.61
CA GLU A 363 -10.02 31.42 22.38
C GLU A 363 -10.72 31.74 23.71
N GLN A 364 -10.66 30.83 24.70
CA GLN A 364 -11.20 31.06 26.03
C GLN A 364 -10.46 32.17 26.78
N GLU A 365 -9.14 32.25 26.63
CA GLU A 365 -8.32 33.30 27.22
C GLU A 365 -8.66 34.67 26.62
N LYS A 366 -8.83 34.74 25.30
CA LYS A 366 -9.28 35.96 24.60
C LYS A 366 -10.63 36.47 25.13
N LEU A 367 -11.57 35.57 25.43
CA LEU A 367 -12.86 35.94 26.06
C LEU A 367 -12.68 36.49 27.48
N GLN A 368 -11.76 35.90 28.26
CA GLN A 368 -11.50 36.34 29.64
C GLN A 368 -10.82 37.70 29.72
N MET A 369 -10.07 38.07 28.68
CA MET A 369 -9.45 39.39 28.55
C MET A 369 -10.46 40.53 28.34
N GLN A 370 -11.76 40.27 28.22
CA GLN A 370 -12.78 41.34 28.12
C GLN A 370 -12.94 42.11 29.45
N ASP A 371 -12.66 41.49 30.60
CA ASP A 371 -12.66 42.14 31.91
C ASP A 371 -11.22 42.32 32.42
N ASP A 372 -10.69 43.54 32.26
CA ASP A 372 -9.31 43.91 32.63
C ASP A 372 -9.00 43.58 34.10
N LYS A 373 -9.94 43.85 35.01
CA LYS A 373 -9.72 43.70 36.46
C LYS A 373 -9.73 42.24 36.85
N ALA A 374 -10.69 41.46 36.33
CA ALA A 374 -10.76 40.03 36.58
C ALA A 374 -9.57 39.28 35.94
N TYR A 375 -9.15 39.71 34.75
CA TYR A 375 -8.02 39.14 34.04
C TYR A 375 -6.69 39.43 34.76
N LEU A 376 -6.45 40.69 35.18
CA LEU A 376 -5.28 41.07 35.97
C LEU A 376 -5.20 40.25 37.27
N LYS A 377 -6.32 40.10 37.99
CA LYS A 377 -6.37 39.30 39.23
C LYS A 377 -6.07 37.81 38.99
N ARG A 378 -6.48 37.26 37.83
CA ARG A 378 -6.25 35.86 37.47
C ARG A 378 -4.80 35.60 37.06
N ILE A 379 -4.23 36.45 36.22
CA ILE A 379 -2.89 36.26 35.67
C ILE A 379 -1.80 36.48 36.73
N THR A 380 -2.10 37.28 37.75
CA THR A 380 -1.22 37.62 38.87
C THR A 380 -1.48 36.80 40.14
N LYS A 381 -2.24 35.69 40.04
CA LYS A 381 -2.56 34.79 41.16
C LYS A 381 -1.37 34.61 42.11
N GLY A 382 -1.45 35.19 43.31
CA GLY A 382 -0.37 35.19 44.31
C GLY A 382 0.16 36.57 44.70
N TYR A 383 -0.18 37.63 43.97
CA TYR A 383 0.19 39.02 44.30
C TYR A 383 -1.04 39.83 44.70
N THR A 384 -1.01 40.49 45.86
CA THR A 384 -2.07 41.40 46.31
C THR A 384 -1.84 42.81 45.77
N ILE A 385 -2.65 43.22 44.80
CA ILE A 385 -2.67 44.60 44.31
C ILE A 385 -3.67 45.38 45.18
N ASN A 386 -3.20 46.40 45.91
CA ASN A 386 -4.09 47.30 46.63
C ASN A 386 -4.71 48.32 45.65
N PRO A 387 -6.04 48.29 45.43
CA PRO A 387 -6.72 49.20 44.51
C PRO A 387 -6.57 50.69 44.90
N ASP A 388 -6.30 50.95 46.18
CA ASP A 388 -6.20 52.31 46.74
C ASP A 388 -4.75 52.84 46.76
N SER A 389 -3.79 52.09 46.19
CA SER A 389 -2.39 52.52 46.13
C SER A 389 -2.15 53.57 45.03
N ALA A 390 -1.29 54.55 45.31
CA ALA A 390 -0.92 55.60 44.35
C ALA A 390 -0.27 55.05 43.06
N ALA A 391 0.30 53.83 43.11
CA ALA A 391 0.92 53.16 41.96
C ALA A 391 -0.08 52.37 41.08
N TYR A 392 -1.34 52.22 41.52
CA TYR A 392 -2.35 51.42 40.81
C TYR A 392 -2.68 51.93 39.40
N PRO A 393 -2.85 53.25 39.15
CA PRO A 393 -3.13 53.76 37.80
C PRO A 393 -2.00 53.48 36.80
N ASP A 394 -0.75 53.66 37.23
CA ASP A 394 0.43 53.43 36.37
C ASP A 394 0.61 51.94 36.06
N ILE A 395 0.40 51.06 37.05
CA ILE A 395 0.39 49.60 36.85
C ILE A 395 -0.73 49.19 35.89
N MET A 396 -1.92 49.80 35.99
CA MET A 396 -3.05 49.50 35.11
C MET A 396 -2.78 49.92 33.66
N LYS A 397 -2.16 51.09 33.45
CA LYS A 397 -1.79 51.57 32.12
C LYS A 397 -0.76 50.64 31.46
N ALA A 398 0.32 50.30 32.18
CA ALA A 398 1.33 49.36 31.70
C ALA A 398 0.74 47.96 31.45
N PHE A 399 -0.21 47.52 32.27
CA PHE A 399 -0.95 46.29 32.04
C PHE A 399 -1.78 46.32 30.75
N GLN A 400 -2.45 47.43 30.44
CA GLN A 400 -3.25 47.55 29.22
C GLN A 400 -2.38 47.46 27.95
N GLU A 401 -1.17 48.03 27.98
CA GLU A 401 -0.19 47.91 26.89
C GLU A 401 0.28 46.46 26.72
N LEU A 402 0.69 45.80 27.82
CA LEU A 402 1.09 44.38 27.82
C LEU A 402 -0.03 43.43 27.40
N LYS A 403 -1.28 43.74 27.79
CA LYS A 403 -2.48 43.00 27.38
C LYS A 403 -2.73 43.16 25.88
N THR A 404 -2.60 44.37 25.35
CA THR A 404 -2.78 44.65 23.91
C THR A 404 -1.75 43.87 23.09
N PHE A 405 -0.49 43.85 23.54
CA PHE A 405 0.53 43.01 22.93
C PHE A 405 0.17 41.52 22.99
N ARG A 406 -0.24 41.03 24.16
CA ARG A 406 -0.65 39.62 24.32
C ARG A 406 -1.80 39.25 23.41
N LEU A 407 -2.81 40.13 23.26
CA LEU A 407 -3.93 39.94 22.34
C LEU A 407 -3.46 39.81 20.89
N GLN A 408 -2.52 40.64 20.44
CA GLN A 408 -1.93 40.53 19.10
C GLN A 408 -1.20 39.21 18.89
N VAL A 409 -0.44 38.74 19.89
CA VAL A 409 0.23 37.43 19.83
C VAL A 409 -0.78 36.29 19.81
N ILE A 410 -1.83 36.34 20.65
CA ILE A 410 -2.92 35.35 20.65
C ILE A 410 -3.63 35.30 19.31
N ASP A 411 -3.94 36.45 18.70
CA ASP A 411 -4.61 36.50 17.40
C ASP A 411 -3.77 35.87 16.29
N LYS A 412 -2.47 36.20 16.23
CA LYS A 412 -1.53 35.55 15.31
C LYS A 412 -1.39 34.05 15.59
N PHE A 413 -1.38 33.65 16.86
CA PHE A 413 -1.29 32.24 17.24
C PHE A 413 -2.54 31.48 16.82
N ILE A 414 -3.74 32.02 17.06
CA ILE A 414 -4.99 31.42 16.60
C ILE A 414 -4.99 31.24 15.09
N GLU A 415 -4.52 32.24 14.32
CA GLU A 415 -4.39 32.13 12.85
C GLU A 415 -3.47 30.99 12.43
N ILE A 416 -2.23 30.96 12.93
CA ILE A 416 -1.25 29.91 12.61
C ILE A 416 -1.73 28.53 13.06
N LEU A 417 -2.38 28.44 14.22
CA LEU A 417 -2.88 27.19 14.77
C LEU A 417 -4.06 26.64 13.97
N ARG A 418 -4.95 27.50 13.46
CA ARG A 418 -6.04 27.10 12.54
C ARG A 418 -5.51 26.58 11.22
N GLU A 419 -4.50 27.24 10.65
CA GLU A 419 -3.82 26.76 9.44
C GLU A 419 -3.11 25.42 9.69
N TYR A 420 -2.37 25.32 10.79
CA TYR A 420 -1.73 24.07 11.21
C TYR A 420 -2.74 22.92 11.39
N LEU A 421 -3.89 23.19 12.01
CA LEU A 421 -4.97 22.20 12.16
C LEU A 421 -5.52 21.75 10.82
N LYS A 422 -5.76 22.67 9.88
CA LYS A 422 -6.21 22.35 8.52
C LYS A 422 -5.20 21.45 7.81
N GLU A 423 -3.92 21.80 7.83
CA GLU A 423 -2.86 21.00 7.22
C GLU A 423 -2.73 19.62 7.90
N LEU A 424 -2.89 19.55 9.22
CA LEU A 424 -2.80 18.31 9.97
C LEU A 424 -4.00 17.37 9.68
N GLU A 425 -5.19 17.92 9.47
CA GLU A 425 -6.37 17.16 9.03
C GLU A 425 -6.19 16.61 7.61
N GLN A 426 -5.67 17.41 6.69
CA GLN A 426 -5.32 16.95 5.34
C GLN A 426 -4.24 15.86 5.38
N TYR A 427 -3.20 16.05 6.20
CA TYR A 427 -2.16 15.05 6.40
C TYR A 427 -2.70 13.74 7.00
N ALA A 428 -3.66 13.81 7.92
CA ALA A 428 -4.33 12.64 8.48
C ALA A 428 -5.14 11.88 7.42
N SER A 429 -5.85 12.60 6.55
CA SER A 429 -6.57 12.00 5.41
C SER A 429 -5.62 11.30 4.45
N LEU A 430 -4.52 11.96 4.08
CA LEU A 430 -3.46 11.39 3.24
C LEU A 430 -2.86 10.11 3.85
N GLN A 431 -2.64 10.08 5.17
CA GLN A 431 -2.16 8.87 5.85
C GLN A 431 -3.16 7.71 5.78
N HIS A 432 -4.47 7.98 5.82
CA HIS A 432 -5.50 6.96 5.65
C HIS A 432 -5.51 6.41 4.22
N GLN A 433 -5.47 7.28 3.21
CA GLN A 433 -5.38 6.86 1.81
C GLN A 433 -4.12 6.04 1.54
N LEU A 434 -2.99 6.48 2.09
CA LEU A 434 -1.73 5.75 2.01
C LEU A 434 -1.81 4.37 2.66
N LEU A 435 -2.45 4.27 3.84
CA LEU A 435 -2.64 2.99 4.52
C LEU A 435 -3.55 2.05 3.71
N GLU A 436 -4.66 2.56 3.18
CA GLU A 436 -5.57 1.78 2.33
C GLU A 436 -4.88 1.26 1.07
N LYS A 437 -4.12 2.12 0.37
CA LYS A 437 -3.39 1.71 -0.85
C LYS A 437 -2.24 0.75 -0.55
N ILE A 438 -1.56 0.92 0.58
CA ILE A 438 -0.58 -0.04 1.08
C ILE A 438 -1.24 -1.40 1.31
N ASP A 439 -2.42 -1.44 1.96
CA ASP A 439 -3.11 -2.70 2.26
C ASP A 439 -3.63 -3.38 0.98
N GLN A 440 -4.18 -2.62 0.02
CA GLN A 440 -4.60 -3.14 -1.30
C GLN A 440 -3.41 -3.72 -2.07
N TYR A 441 -2.30 -2.99 -2.12
CA TYR A 441 -1.09 -3.44 -2.79
C TYR A 441 -0.45 -4.64 -2.08
N GLU A 442 -0.47 -4.68 -0.74
CA GLU A 442 -0.03 -5.83 0.06
C GLU A 442 -0.87 -7.08 -0.26
N SER A 443 -2.19 -6.96 -0.41
CA SER A 443 -3.07 -8.07 -0.79
C SER A 443 -2.73 -8.59 -2.19
N LEU A 444 -2.63 -7.67 -3.18
CA LEU A 444 -2.28 -8.03 -4.56
C LEU A 444 -0.93 -8.74 -4.62
N LEU A 445 0.08 -8.25 -3.89
CA LEU A 445 1.39 -8.89 -3.81
C LEU A 445 1.29 -10.28 -3.17
N LYS A 446 0.55 -10.46 -2.07
CA LYS A 446 0.40 -11.76 -1.39
C LYS A 446 -0.30 -12.80 -2.25
N GLU A 447 -1.40 -12.43 -2.90
CA GLU A 447 -2.16 -13.31 -3.78
C GLU A 447 -1.29 -13.81 -4.94
N ASN A 448 -0.56 -12.90 -5.58
CA ASN A 448 0.24 -13.24 -6.75
C ASN A 448 1.60 -13.85 -6.41
N LEU A 449 2.14 -13.68 -5.20
CA LEU A 449 3.41 -14.29 -4.79
C LEU A 449 3.31 -15.81 -4.60
N LEU A 450 2.10 -16.35 -4.37
CA LEU A 450 1.84 -17.79 -4.35
C LEU A 450 1.67 -18.37 -5.76
N LEU A 451 1.15 -17.58 -6.69
CA LEU A 451 0.79 -18.00 -8.05
C LEU A 451 1.97 -17.85 -9.03
N THR A 452 2.80 -16.82 -8.84
CA THR A 452 3.93 -16.52 -9.74
C THR A 452 5.20 -17.24 -9.32
N ARG A 453 5.92 -17.75 -10.32
CA ARG A 453 7.23 -18.36 -10.10
C ARG A 453 8.23 -17.31 -9.63
N ASN A 454 8.67 -17.42 -8.38
CA ASN A 454 9.62 -16.49 -7.78
C ASN A 454 11.07 -17.01 -7.74
N ALA A 455 11.37 -18.16 -8.37
CA ALA A 455 12.68 -18.81 -8.35
C ALA A 455 12.94 -19.71 -9.58
N LYS A 456 14.19 -19.72 -10.07
CA LYS A 456 14.69 -20.70 -11.04
C LYS A 456 14.51 -22.14 -10.55
N PRO A 457 14.27 -23.11 -11.43
CA PRO A 457 14.32 -24.51 -11.04
C PRO A 457 15.74 -24.90 -10.65
N ILE A 458 15.88 -25.85 -9.73
CA ILE A 458 17.18 -26.22 -9.13
C ILE A 458 18.18 -26.71 -10.20
N TYR A 459 17.69 -27.40 -11.23
CA TYR A 459 18.54 -27.91 -12.32
C TYR A 459 19.12 -26.83 -13.25
N GLN A 460 18.65 -25.58 -13.15
CA GLN A 460 19.17 -24.43 -13.91
C GLN A 460 20.15 -23.57 -13.09
N LEU A 461 20.49 -23.96 -11.86
CA LEU A 461 21.57 -23.29 -11.12
C LEU A 461 22.89 -23.51 -11.85
N THR A 462 23.57 -22.42 -12.22
CA THR A 462 24.90 -22.49 -12.81
C THR A 462 25.98 -22.36 -11.74
N THR A 463 27.18 -22.88 -12.00
CA THR A 463 28.34 -22.69 -11.11
C THR A 463 28.64 -21.21 -10.85
N ASN A 464 28.39 -20.35 -11.85
CA ASN A 464 28.50 -18.90 -11.73
C ASN A 464 27.56 -18.30 -10.68
N ASP A 465 26.36 -18.87 -10.46
CA ASP A 465 25.43 -18.40 -9.44
C ASP A 465 25.92 -18.74 -8.02
N ILE A 466 26.66 -19.85 -7.87
CA ILE A 466 27.30 -20.24 -6.61
C ILE A 466 28.48 -19.32 -6.32
N ASP A 467 29.35 -19.07 -7.31
CA ASP A 467 30.52 -18.20 -7.18
C ASP A 467 30.12 -16.77 -6.85
N LYS A 468 29.10 -16.24 -7.54
CA LYS A 468 28.55 -14.92 -7.22
C LYS A 468 27.99 -14.87 -5.79
N ALA A 469 27.40 -15.96 -5.28
CA ALA A 469 26.74 -15.96 -3.97
C ALA A 469 27.79 -15.96 -2.86
N ILE A 470 28.87 -16.70 -3.07
CA ILE A 470 30.04 -16.73 -2.20
C ILE A 470 30.76 -15.38 -2.21
N THR A 471 30.98 -14.79 -3.40
CA THR A 471 31.65 -13.48 -3.51
C THR A 471 30.84 -12.33 -2.91
N TRP A 472 29.51 -12.41 -2.89
CA TRP A 472 28.67 -11.45 -2.16
C TRP A 472 28.99 -11.39 -0.66
N PHE A 473 29.26 -12.54 -0.01
CA PHE A 473 29.67 -12.57 1.40
C PHE A 473 31.05 -11.94 1.65
N VAL A 474 31.90 -11.89 0.62
CA VAL A 474 33.28 -11.38 0.70
C VAL A 474 33.38 -9.92 0.20
N THR A 475 32.30 -9.33 -0.29
CA THR A 475 32.30 -7.97 -0.86
C THR A 475 32.53 -6.88 0.21
N ASP A 476 33.31 -5.84 -0.10
CA ASP A 476 33.58 -4.72 0.83
C ASP A 476 32.31 -4.04 1.37
N LYS A 477 31.23 -4.00 0.57
CA LYS A 477 29.92 -3.47 0.96
C LYS A 477 29.27 -4.29 2.08
N THR A 478 29.35 -5.61 2.03
CA THR A 478 28.75 -6.49 3.05
C THR A 478 29.62 -6.54 4.30
N GLN A 479 30.94 -6.59 4.13
CA GLN A 479 31.88 -6.53 5.25
C GLN A 479 31.81 -5.20 6.02
N SER A 480 31.73 -4.08 5.32
CA SER A 480 31.60 -2.76 5.97
C SER A 480 30.24 -2.56 6.65
N ALA A 481 29.18 -3.21 6.17
CA ALA A 481 27.89 -3.20 6.85
C ALA A 481 27.89 -4.12 8.08
N PHE A 482 28.62 -5.24 8.04
CA PHE A 482 28.82 -6.13 9.18
C PHE A 482 29.65 -5.46 10.28
N SER A 483 30.76 -4.79 9.93
CA SER A 483 31.59 -4.06 10.91
C SER A 483 30.81 -2.93 11.58
N LYS A 484 30.06 -2.12 10.81
CA LYS A 484 29.19 -1.06 11.36
C LYS A 484 28.13 -1.59 12.31
N LEU A 485 27.61 -2.79 12.06
CA LEU A 485 26.66 -3.46 12.96
C LEU A 485 27.35 -3.93 14.24
N LEU A 486 28.53 -4.53 14.12
CA LEU A 486 29.33 -5.01 15.25
C LEU A 486 29.78 -3.86 16.17
N ASP A 487 30.23 -2.75 15.59
CA ASP A 487 30.71 -1.58 16.35
C ASP A 487 29.60 -0.94 17.18
N ARG A 488 28.36 -0.98 16.69
CA ARG A 488 27.21 -0.31 17.34
C ARG A 488 26.42 -1.22 18.27
N VAL A 489 26.22 -2.48 17.88
CA VAL A 489 25.35 -3.44 18.59
C VAL A 489 26.15 -4.48 19.36
N GLY A 490 27.44 -4.67 19.03
CA GLY A 490 28.30 -5.70 19.63
C GLY A 490 28.48 -5.53 21.13
N LEU A 491 28.73 -4.30 21.61
CA LEU A 491 28.93 -4.03 23.04
C LEU A 491 27.65 -4.33 23.83
N VAL A 492 26.49 -3.82 23.37
CA VAL A 492 25.19 -4.06 24.02
C VAL A 492 24.85 -5.56 24.02
N SER A 493 25.06 -6.25 22.88
CA SER A 493 24.81 -7.69 22.76
C SER A 493 25.73 -8.52 23.66
N PHE A 494 26.98 -8.10 23.82
CA PHE A 494 27.94 -8.75 24.71
C PHE A 494 27.52 -8.62 26.18
N ILE A 495 27.13 -7.42 26.61
CA ILE A 495 26.62 -7.20 27.98
C ILE A 495 25.38 -8.04 28.24
N ILE A 496 24.41 -8.05 27.32
CA ILE A 496 23.18 -8.85 27.45
C ILE A 496 23.50 -10.34 27.57
N THR A 497 24.42 -10.84 26.75
CA THR A 497 24.82 -12.25 26.76
C THR A 497 25.48 -12.64 28.08
N ILE A 498 26.37 -11.79 28.61
CA ILE A 498 27.00 -12.00 29.93
C ILE A 498 25.94 -12.02 31.03
N LEU A 499 25.03 -11.03 31.05
CA LEU A 499 23.99 -10.94 32.07
C LEU A 499 23.12 -12.20 32.08
N VAL A 500 22.71 -12.68 30.90
CA VAL A 500 21.95 -13.93 30.76
C VAL A 500 22.76 -15.14 31.21
N PHE A 501 24.05 -15.21 30.89
CA PHE A 501 24.91 -16.30 31.34
C PHE A 501 25.04 -16.35 32.87
N VAL A 502 25.14 -15.19 33.51
CA VAL A 502 25.12 -15.07 34.98
C VAL A 502 23.78 -15.54 35.53
N LEU A 503 22.66 -15.11 34.95
CA LEU A 503 21.32 -15.55 35.36
C LEU A 503 21.10 -17.05 35.18
N LEU A 504 21.57 -17.62 34.06
CA LEU A 504 21.57 -19.06 33.82
C LEU A 504 22.42 -19.81 34.85
N SER A 505 23.58 -19.28 35.20
CA SER A 505 24.47 -19.88 36.21
C SER A 505 23.82 -19.87 37.59
N ILE A 506 23.17 -18.76 37.98
CA ILE A 506 22.38 -18.66 39.22
C ILE A 506 21.22 -19.64 39.18
N PHE A 507 20.47 -19.69 38.08
CA PHE A 507 19.36 -20.62 37.92
C PHE A 507 19.83 -22.08 38.03
N TRP A 508 20.97 -22.41 37.44
CA TRP A 508 21.53 -23.76 37.47
C TRP A 508 22.07 -24.11 38.86
N TRP A 509 22.59 -23.15 39.62
CA TRP A 509 23.05 -23.38 40.98
C TRP A 509 21.90 -23.56 41.98
N PHE A 510 20.86 -22.72 41.90
CA PHE A 510 19.77 -22.70 42.88
C PHE A 510 18.56 -23.54 42.48
N ALA A 511 18.13 -23.44 41.23
CA ALA A 511 16.85 -24.00 40.80
C ALA A 511 16.99 -25.46 40.32
N TRP A 512 18.13 -25.82 39.74
CA TRP A 512 18.39 -27.17 39.24
C TRP A 512 18.35 -28.28 40.31
N PRO A 513 18.93 -28.09 41.52
CA PRO A 513 18.82 -29.09 42.57
C PRO A 513 17.37 -29.33 43.00
N HIS A 514 16.54 -28.28 43.05
CA HIS A 514 15.11 -28.40 43.36
C HIS A 514 14.34 -29.17 42.28
N TYR A 515 14.68 -28.94 41.00
CA TYR A 515 14.13 -29.71 39.89
C TYR A 515 14.42 -31.21 40.06
N LEU A 516 15.67 -31.59 40.33
CA LEU A 516 16.07 -32.99 40.53
C LEU A 516 15.35 -33.64 41.73
N VAL A 517 15.13 -32.88 42.80
CA VAL A 517 14.36 -33.36 43.97
C VAL A 517 12.90 -33.61 43.60
N TRP A 518 12.28 -32.72 42.83
CA TRP A 518 10.89 -32.90 42.38
C TRP A 518 10.73 -34.03 41.37
N GLU A 519 11.70 -34.21 40.48
CA GLU A 519 11.75 -35.34 39.54
C GLU A 519 11.81 -36.67 40.30
N LYS A 520 12.67 -36.76 41.32
CA LYS A 520 12.76 -37.95 42.19
C LYS A 520 11.50 -38.17 43.01
N ALA A 521 10.95 -37.13 43.62
CA ALA A 521 9.72 -37.21 44.41
C ALA A 521 8.51 -37.60 43.55
N GLY A 522 8.43 -37.07 42.32
CA GLY A 522 7.42 -37.45 41.33
C GLY A 522 7.51 -38.93 40.98
N LYS A 523 8.72 -39.44 40.70
CA LYS A 523 8.97 -40.87 40.44
C LYS A 523 8.55 -41.78 41.60
N GLU A 524 8.84 -41.39 42.83
CA GLU A 524 8.53 -42.20 44.02
C GLU A 524 7.04 -42.20 44.41
N ALA A 525 6.32 -41.12 44.09
CA ALA A 525 4.89 -40.94 44.37
C ALA A 525 3.98 -41.57 43.31
N TRP A 526 4.51 -41.78 42.10
CA TRP A 526 3.76 -42.26 40.95
C TRP A 526 3.22 -43.69 41.14
N GLY A 527 1.94 -43.92 40.80
CA GLY A 527 1.24 -45.21 40.99
C GLY A 527 0.72 -45.46 42.41
N LYS A 528 0.98 -44.56 43.36
CA LYS A 528 0.43 -44.61 44.73
C LYS A 528 -0.75 -43.66 44.84
N VAL A 529 -1.96 -44.21 44.95
CA VAL A 529 -3.25 -43.48 44.92
C VAL A 529 -3.33 -42.23 45.83
N LYS A 530 -2.64 -42.23 46.98
CA LYS A 530 -2.65 -41.09 47.93
C LYS A 530 -1.56 -40.05 47.71
N GLN A 531 -0.51 -40.37 46.95
CA GLN A 531 0.70 -39.54 46.79
C GLN A 531 0.86 -39.02 45.36
N ASP A 532 0.31 -39.72 44.38
CA ASP A 532 0.32 -39.34 42.98
C ASP A 532 -0.53 -38.08 42.75
N LYS A 533 0.12 -36.96 42.45
CA LYS A 533 -0.52 -35.66 42.25
C LYS A 533 -0.02 -35.04 40.95
N ILE A 534 -0.95 -34.57 40.12
CA ILE A 534 -0.64 -33.88 38.85
C ILE A 534 0.24 -32.63 39.01
N ILE A 535 0.27 -32.05 40.21
CA ILE A 535 1.07 -30.87 40.54
C ILE A 535 2.57 -31.09 40.30
N TYR A 536 3.08 -32.31 40.45
CA TYR A 536 4.49 -32.61 40.19
C TYR A 536 4.83 -32.45 38.70
N SER A 537 3.98 -32.99 37.82
CA SER A 537 4.13 -32.85 36.37
C SER A 537 3.99 -31.40 35.91
N VAL A 538 3.03 -30.66 36.46
CA VAL A 538 2.84 -29.23 36.14
C VAL A 538 4.05 -28.41 36.57
N ARG A 539 4.61 -28.65 37.77
CA ARG A 539 5.79 -27.93 38.26
C ARG A 539 7.03 -28.20 37.40
N LEU A 540 7.26 -29.46 37.02
CA LEU A 540 8.37 -29.83 36.14
C LEU A 540 8.22 -29.16 34.76
N LEU A 541 7.02 -29.14 34.20
CA LEU A 541 6.74 -28.49 32.92
C LEU A 541 6.95 -26.97 32.99
N VAL A 542 6.46 -26.30 34.04
CA VAL A 542 6.68 -24.86 34.25
C VAL A 542 8.17 -24.56 34.38
N PHE A 543 8.92 -25.39 35.10
CA PHE A 543 10.36 -25.24 35.25
C PHE A 543 11.10 -25.37 33.91
N ILE A 544 10.75 -26.36 33.09
CA ILE A 544 11.33 -26.57 31.76
C ILE A 544 11.03 -25.39 30.83
N ILE A 545 9.81 -24.86 30.85
CA ILE A 545 9.42 -23.67 30.07
C ILE A 545 10.24 -22.47 30.53
N PHE A 546 10.30 -22.20 31.84
CA PHE A 546 11.04 -21.06 32.38
C PHE A 546 12.54 -21.14 32.04
N GLN A 547 13.15 -22.32 32.19
CA GLN A 547 14.53 -22.57 31.79
C GLN A 547 14.75 -22.32 30.30
N SER A 548 13.81 -22.76 29.46
CA SER A 548 13.91 -22.60 28.00
C SER A 548 13.76 -21.14 27.58
N LEU A 549 12.88 -20.36 28.25
CA LEU A 549 12.77 -18.92 28.05
C LEU A 549 14.06 -18.20 28.45
N LEU A 550 14.64 -18.56 29.60
CA LEU A 550 15.89 -17.95 30.07
C LEU A 550 17.07 -18.31 29.14
N PHE A 551 17.08 -19.51 28.58
CA PHE A 551 18.08 -19.90 27.59
C PHE A 551 17.91 -19.16 26.26
N ALA A 552 16.67 -18.89 25.83
CA ALA A 552 16.36 -18.20 24.58
C ALA A 552 16.39 -16.67 24.69
N SER A 553 16.42 -16.11 25.90
CA SER A 553 16.40 -14.67 26.13
C SER A 553 17.54 -13.86 25.47
N PRO A 554 18.80 -14.34 25.35
CA PRO A 554 19.84 -13.51 24.74
C PRO A 554 19.53 -13.28 23.25
N PHE A 555 19.03 -14.30 22.54
CA PHE A 555 18.60 -14.15 21.15
C PHE A 555 17.42 -13.17 21.03
N PHE A 556 16.46 -13.22 21.96
CA PHE A 556 15.29 -12.34 21.95
C PHE A 556 15.66 -10.87 22.19
N PHE A 557 16.51 -10.59 23.18
CA PHE A 557 16.94 -9.24 23.47
C PHE A 557 17.83 -8.66 22.36
N ILE A 558 18.69 -9.49 21.75
CA ILE A 558 19.45 -9.08 20.57
C ILE A 558 18.51 -8.74 19.40
N TYR A 559 17.46 -9.54 19.18
CA TYR A 559 16.40 -9.23 18.20
C TYR A 559 15.78 -7.85 18.45
N LEU A 560 15.36 -7.54 19.68
CA LEU A 560 14.73 -6.25 20.03
C LEU A 560 15.67 -5.06 19.80
N VAL A 561 16.95 -5.21 20.15
CA VAL A 561 17.97 -4.16 19.96
C VAL A 561 18.18 -3.91 18.46
N LEU A 562 18.26 -4.98 17.67
CA LEU A 562 18.44 -4.87 16.21
C LEU A 562 17.21 -4.24 15.55
N GLU A 563 15.99 -4.65 15.92
CA GLU A 563 14.73 -4.13 15.37
C GLU A 563 14.57 -2.61 15.54
N HIS A 564 15.00 -2.07 16.69
CA HIS A 564 14.93 -0.64 17.00
C HIS A 564 16.17 0.16 16.53
N SER A 565 17.19 -0.52 16.01
CA SER A 565 18.37 0.15 15.44
C SER A 565 18.13 0.53 13.96
N ILE A 566 19.09 1.22 13.32
CA ILE A 566 18.92 1.80 11.97
C ILE A 566 18.32 0.78 11.00
N ASN A 567 17.37 1.23 10.17
CA ASN A 567 16.71 0.43 9.14
C ASN A 567 17.65 0.14 7.94
N THR A 568 18.74 -0.61 8.16
CA THR A 568 19.53 -1.21 7.09
C THR A 568 19.04 -2.63 6.81
N GLU A 569 19.18 -3.07 5.56
CA GLU A 569 18.75 -4.40 5.11
C GLU A 569 19.40 -5.54 5.91
N ILE A 570 20.70 -5.40 6.19
CA ILE A 570 21.49 -6.39 6.95
C ILE A 570 21.06 -6.42 8.43
N ASN A 571 20.77 -5.27 9.03
CA ASN A 571 20.27 -5.21 10.40
C ASN A 571 18.91 -5.92 10.52
N ARG A 572 18.00 -5.66 9.58
CA ARG A 572 16.71 -6.36 9.49
C ARG A 572 16.90 -7.87 9.32
N ALA A 573 17.88 -8.29 8.51
CA ALA A 573 18.19 -9.70 8.32
C ALA A 573 18.66 -10.39 9.59
N PHE A 574 19.61 -9.78 10.31
CA PHE A 574 20.05 -10.32 11.61
C PHE A 574 18.92 -10.32 12.64
N SER A 575 18.13 -9.26 12.71
CA SER A 575 16.96 -9.18 13.61
C SER A 575 16.04 -10.39 13.39
N GLN A 576 15.65 -10.67 12.14
CA GLN A 576 14.81 -11.84 11.82
C GLN A 576 15.50 -13.18 12.14
N THR A 577 16.80 -13.31 11.88
CA THR A 577 17.57 -14.52 12.25
C THR A 577 17.56 -14.75 13.77
N PHE A 578 17.76 -13.72 14.58
CA PHE A 578 17.73 -13.82 16.04
C PHE A 578 16.32 -14.11 16.59
N TYR A 579 15.28 -13.62 15.93
CA TYR A 579 13.91 -14.00 16.25
C TYR A 579 13.67 -15.50 16.00
N VAL A 580 14.07 -16.02 14.84
CA VAL A 580 13.99 -17.46 14.53
C VAL A 580 14.87 -18.28 15.49
N ALA A 581 16.06 -17.79 15.86
CA ALA A 581 16.92 -18.40 16.86
C ALA A 581 16.24 -18.53 18.21
N THR A 582 15.49 -17.51 18.63
CA THR A 582 14.72 -17.52 19.88
C THR A 582 13.69 -18.65 19.86
N ILE A 583 12.90 -18.75 18.79
CA ILE A 583 11.89 -19.79 18.63
C ILE A 583 12.54 -21.18 18.62
N ALA A 584 13.57 -21.38 17.81
CA ALA A 584 14.30 -22.64 17.72
C ALA A 584 14.91 -23.05 19.06
N ALA A 585 15.48 -22.10 19.81
CA ALA A 585 16.06 -22.34 21.12
C ALA A 585 14.99 -22.75 22.16
N ILE A 586 13.81 -22.12 22.15
CA ILE A 586 12.70 -22.50 23.04
C ILE A 586 12.24 -23.92 22.73
N PHE A 587 11.81 -24.18 21.50
CA PHE A 587 11.27 -25.49 21.13
C PHE A 587 12.31 -26.60 21.24
N GLY A 588 13.54 -26.35 20.79
CA GLY A 588 14.65 -27.29 20.90
C GLY A 588 14.96 -27.65 22.34
N ASN A 589 15.07 -26.66 23.23
CA ASN A 589 15.37 -26.91 24.65
C ASN A 589 14.19 -27.60 25.37
N VAL A 590 12.95 -27.14 25.17
CA VAL A 590 11.76 -27.79 25.74
C VAL A 590 11.71 -29.26 25.35
N THR A 591 11.86 -29.57 24.05
CA THR A 591 11.80 -30.95 23.56
C THR A 591 12.96 -31.78 24.10
N PHE A 592 14.18 -31.20 24.16
CA PHE A 592 15.35 -31.87 24.72
C PHE A 592 15.19 -32.22 26.21
N GLN A 593 14.65 -31.31 27.03
CA GLN A 593 14.47 -31.52 28.48
C GLN A 593 13.32 -32.49 28.79
N ILE A 594 12.20 -32.37 28.08
CA ILE A 594 11.04 -33.25 28.24
C ILE A 594 11.40 -34.69 27.85
N SER A 595 12.28 -34.86 26.85
CA SER A 595 12.73 -36.16 26.34
C SER A 595 13.91 -36.77 27.10
N ARG A 596 14.30 -36.24 28.27
CA ARG A 596 15.36 -36.88 29.07
C ARG A 596 14.93 -38.29 29.50
N PRO A 597 15.87 -39.25 29.63
CA PRO A 597 15.54 -40.60 30.10
C PRO A 597 14.86 -40.64 31.48
N SER A 598 15.15 -39.66 32.35
CA SER A 598 14.48 -39.46 33.64
C SER A 598 13.38 -38.38 33.61
N GLY A 599 13.15 -37.76 32.45
CA GLY A 599 12.29 -36.59 32.29
C GLY A 599 10.79 -36.91 32.25
N LEU A 600 10.02 -35.89 31.87
CA LEU A 600 8.57 -35.88 31.94
C LEU A 600 7.94 -37.00 31.08
N LEU A 601 8.46 -37.28 29.88
CA LEU A 601 7.88 -38.28 28.97
C LEU A 601 7.96 -39.71 29.50
N SER A 602 9.11 -40.10 30.07
CA SER A 602 9.31 -41.46 30.55
C SER A 602 8.65 -41.69 31.91
N GLN A 603 8.80 -40.75 32.85
CA GLN A 603 8.38 -40.95 34.25
C GLN A 603 6.90 -40.65 34.49
N HIS A 604 6.36 -39.60 33.88
CA HIS A 604 4.98 -39.17 34.13
C HIS A 604 4.01 -39.60 33.02
N PHE A 605 4.46 -39.63 31.77
CA PHE A 605 3.62 -40.01 30.61
C PHE A 605 3.82 -41.45 30.12
N LYS A 606 4.76 -42.22 30.70
CA LYS A 606 5.07 -43.62 30.34
C LYS A 606 5.33 -43.86 28.85
N PHE A 607 5.95 -42.92 28.17
CA PHE A 607 6.45 -43.22 26.84
C PHE A 607 7.50 -44.34 26.94
N PRO A 608 7.58 -45.25 25.95
CA PRO A 608 8.59 -46.30 25.93
C PRO A 608 10.00 -45.71 26.11
N ILE A 609 10.80 -46.29 27.01
CA ILE A 609 12.14 -45.76 27.34
C ILE A 609 13.01 -45.71 26.09
N ASP A 610 12.96 -46.75 25.26
CA ASP A 610 13.66 -46.82 23.97
C ASP A 610 13.31 -45.64 23.04
N PHE A 611 12.05 -45.21 23.05
CA PHE A 611 11.60 -44.06 22.25
C PHE A 611 12.10 -42.73 22.83
N VAL A 612 12.05 -42.56 24.15
CA VAL A 612 12.51 -41.34 24.83
C VAL A 612 14.03 -41.17 24.69
N GLU A 613 14.79 -42.27 24.83
CA GLU A 613 16.24 -42.28 24.64
C GLU A 613 16.62 -41.98 23.19
N TRP A 614 15.95 -42.61 22.22
CA TRP A 614 16.10 -42.30 20.80
C TRP A 614 15.82 -40.81 20.53
N LEU A 615 14.70 -40.27 21.01
CA LEU A 615 14.32 -38.87 20.80
C LEU A 615 15.36 -37.91 21.39
N HIS A 616 15.88 -38.21 22.59
CA HIS A 616 16.92 -37.42 23.24
C HIS A 616 18.22 -37.39 22.44
N VAL A 617 18.67 -38.57 21.98
CA VAL A 617 19.90 -38.72 21.18
C VAL A 617 19.73 -38.04 19.81
N SER A 618 18.58 -38.21 19.17
CA SER A 618 18.27 -37.59 17.88
C SER A 618 18.24 -36.07 17.97
N ILE A 619 17.59 -35.49 18.99
CA ILE A 619 17.60 -34.03 19.20
C ILE A 619 19.02 -33.52 19.48
N LYS A 620 19.84 -34.28 20.25
CA LYS A 620 21.22 -33.91 20.53
C LYS A 620 22.10 -33.86 19.28
N HIS A 621 21.92 -34.80 18.35
CA HIS A 621 22.76 -34.92 17.14
C HIS A 621 22.23 -34.07 15.98
N TYR A 622 20.94 -34.19 15.66
CA TYR A 622 20.33 -33.49 14.51
C TYR A 622 19.88 -32.07 14.85
N GLY A 623 19.49 -31.81 16.11
CA GLY A 623 18.94 -30.51 16.54
C GLY A 623 19.85 -29.31 16.25
N PRO A 624 21.15 -29.33 16.61
CA PRO A 624 22.07 -28.24 16.29
C PRO A 624 22.22 -28.01 14.78
N ALA A 625 22.31 -29.08 13.98
CA ALA A 625 22.44 -28.99 12.53
C ALA A 625 21.18 -28.37 11.88
N ILE A 626 20.00 -28.84 12.29
CA ILE A 626 18.71 -28.29 11.83
C ILE A 626 18.58 -26.81 12.25
N ALA A 627 18.94 -26.47 13.49
CA ALA A 627 18.89 -25.09 13.97
C ALA A 627 19.80 -24.17 13.15
N ILE A 628 21.05 -24.56 12.87
CA ILE A 628 21.97 -23.78 12.04
C ILE A 628 21.41 -23.60 10.63
N LEU A 629 20.88 -24.65 10.01
CA LEU A 629 20.29 -24.55 8.67
C LEU A 629 19.07 -23.63 8.65
N CYS A 630 18.18 -23.71 9.65
CA CYS A 630 17.05 -22.79 9.79
C CYS A 630 17.50 -21.34 9.98
N LEU A 631 18.59 -21.08 10.69
CA LEU A 631 19.15 -19.73 10.84
C LEU A 631 19.72 -19.20 9.52
N ILE A 632 20.40 -20.05 8.75
CA ILE A 632 20.90 -19.70 7.42
C ILE A 632 19.72 -19.40 6.49
N THR A 633 18.67 -20.24 6.50
CA THR A 633 17.46 -19.99 5.72
C THR A 633 16.80 -18.67 6.14
N ALA A 634 16.61 -18.42 7.43
CA ALA A 634 16.01 -17.16 7.91
C ALA A 634 16.84 -15.92 7.52
N PHE A 635 18.16 -16.00 7.63
CA PHE A 635 19.07 -14.92 7.25
C PHE A 635 19.01 -14.61 5.74
N THR A 636 19.11 -15.65 4.92
CA THR A 636 19.06 -15.51 3.45
C THR A 636 17.68 -15.17 2.93
N ASP A 637 16.62 -15.59 3.63
CA ASP A 637 15.24 -15.20 3.33
C ASP A 637 14.99 -13.74 3.63
N ALA A 638 15.64 -13.18 4.65
CA ALA A 638 15.50 -11.78 5.03
C ALA A 638 16.25 -10.84 4.08
N ILE A 639 17.39 -11.26 3.54
CA ILE A 639 18.17 -10.53 2.53
C ILE A 639 17.36 -10.38 1.23
N GLY A 640 17.37 -9.19 0.65
CA GLY A 640 16.69 -8.82 -0.61
C GLY A 640 17.45 -9.27 -1.87
N GLU A 641 18.68 -9.75 -1.73
CA GLU A 641 19.46 -10.34 -2.82
C GLU A 641 18.95 -11.75 -3.16
N ASP A 642 18.21 -11.85 -4.25
CA ASP A 642 17.56 -13.10 -4.67
C ASP A 642 18.56 -14.22 -4.94
N MET A 643 19.75 -13.89 -5.42
CA MET A 643 20.75 -14.88 -5.80
C MET A 643 21.28 -15.69 -4.60
N VAL A 644 21.57 -15.02 -3.47
CA VAL A 644 22.00 -15.68 -2.23
C VAL A 644 20.87 -16.55 -1.67
N ARG A 645 19.62 -16.08 -1.76
CA ARG A 645 18.45 -16.85 -1.34
C ARG A 645 18.24 -18.11 -2.20
N HIS A 646 18.31 -17.97 -3.52
CA HIS A 646 18.04 -19.06 -4.45
C HIS A 646 19.08 -20.19 -4.38
N VAL A 647 20.32 -19.86 -4.03
CA VAL A 647 21.41 -20.82 -3.86
C VAL A 647 21.47 -21.28 -2.40
N VAL A 648 21.93 -20.42 -1.50
CA VAL A 648 22.29 -20.79 -0.12
C VAL A 648 21.04 -21.03 0.74
N GLY A 649 20.04 -20.15 0.63
CA GLY A 649 18.79 -20.27 1.38
C GLY A 649 17.99 -21.52 1.01
N ARG A 650 17.87 -21.81 -0.27
CA ARG A 650 17.13 -22.98 -0.76
C ARG A 650 17.86 -24.29 -0.45
N ILE A 651 19.17 -24.37 -0.64
CA ILE A 651 19.95 -25.57 -0.30
C ILE A 651 19.89 -25.84 1.20
N SER A 652 20.03 -24.80 2.03
CA SER A 652 19.91 -24.96 3.50
C SER A 652 18.52 -25.46 3.90
N PHE A 653 17.45 -24.91 3.32
CA PHE A 653 16.09 -25.35 3.57
C PHE A 653 15.85 -26.82 3.14
N ILE A 654 16.26 -27.19 1.93
CA ILE A 654 16.11 -28.58 1.44
C ILE A 654 16.89 -29.55 2.32
N THR A 655 18.11 -29.17 2.73
CA THR A 655 18.94 -29.98 3.63
C THR A 655 18.28 -30.12 5.00
N ALA A 656 17.68 -29.06 5.54
CA ALA A 656 16.94 -29.12 6.80
C ALA A 656 15.73 -30.06 6.69
N CYS A 657 14.95 -29.97 5.60
CA CYS A 657 13.84 -30.89 5.32
C CYS A 657 14.32 -32.34 5.19
N PHE A 658 15.46 -32.58 4.54
CA PHE A 658 16.05 -33.91 4.42
C PHE A 658 16.49 -34.46 5.78
N LEU A 659 17.13 -33.66 6.63
CA LEU A 659 17.50 -34.07 7.98
C LEU A 659 16.27 -34.35 8.87
N LEU A 660 15.22 -33.55 8.74
CA LEU A 660 13.94 -33.80 9.41
C LEU A 660 13.27 -35.08 8.91
N ALA A 661 13.36 -35.36 7.61
CA ALA A 661 12.86 -36.61 7.01
C ALA A 661 13.68 -37.83 7.46
N LEU A 662 15.00 -37.70 7.58
CA LEU A 662 15.84 -38.76 8.16
C LEU A 662 15.48 -39.01 9.63
N LEU A 663 15.29 -37.94 10.41
CA LEU A 663 14.84 -38.05 11.80
C LEU A 663 13.47 -38.73 11.91
N SER A 664 12.55 -38.50 10.96
CA SER A 664 11.26 -39.21 10.95
C SER A 664 11.35 -40.64 10.41
N LEU A 665 12.30 -40.96 9.52
CA LEU A 665 12.51 -42.32 9.04
C LEU A 665 13.15 -43.22 10.11
N ASP A 666 14.14 -42.67 10.82
CA ASP A 666 14.78 -43.35 11.96
C ASP A 666 13.77 -43.67 13.07
N TRP A 667 12.72 -42.85 13.21
CA TRP A 667 11.61 -43.12 14.12
C TRP A 667 10.80 -44.37 13.73
N ILE A 668 10.54 -44.57 12.44
CA ILE A 668 9.80 -45.73 11.91
C ILE A 668 10.60 -47.02 12.18
N GLY A 669 11.93 -46.98 12.03
CA GLY A 669 12.80 -48.14 12.26
C GLY A 669 12.91 -48.59 13.73
N VAL A 670 12.64 -47.71 14.71
CA VAL A 670 12.87 -47.97 16.14
C VAL A 670 11.63 -48.51 16.87
N THR A 671 10.41 -48.20 16.42
CA THR A 671 9.18 -48.62 17.10
C THR A 671 8.66 -49.98 16.61
N LYS A 672 8.08 -50.82 17.48
CA LYS A 672 7.44 -52.10 17.10
C LYS A 672 6.34 -51.94 16.04
N VAL A 673 5.64 -50.80 16.05
CA VAL A 673 4.58 -50.45 15.09
C VAL A 673 5.19 -50.03 13.74
N GLY A 674 6.28 -49.26 13.75
CA GLY A 674 7.01 -48.91 12.53
C GLY A 674 7.82 -50.05 11.91
N LYS A 675 8.20 -51.08 12.67
CA LYS A 675 8.73 -52.35 12.13
C LYS A 675 7.67 -53.26 11.51
N SER A 676 6.39 -53.01 11.78
CA SER A 676 5.25 -53.77 11.23
C SER A 676 4.56 -53.10 10.04
N LEU A 677 4.87 -51.83 9.79
CA LEU A 677 4.59 -51.06 8.58
C LEU A 677 5.79 -51.19 7.62
#